data_AF-A0A2G2WS56-F1
#
_entry.id   AF-A0A2G2WS56-F1
#
_cell.length_a   1.000
_cell.length_b   1.000
_cell.length_c   1.000
_cell.angle_alpha   90.00
_cell.angle_beta   90.00
_cell.angle_gamma   90.00
#
_symmetry.space_group_name_H-M   'P 1'
#
loop_
_entity.id
_entity.type
_entity.pdbx_description
1 polymer ?
#
loop_
_entity_poly.entity_id
_entity_poly.type
_entity_poly.pdbx_seq_one_letter_code
_entity_poly.pdbx_strand_id
1 'polypeptide(L)'
;MNSHSLTGTHTFPFYPSLLPIRHTITNVTHNNQFSRRFTRSRLCKTPSFQVVRCSMQENGILEPEDAALLISTCITRTLSPALTLKQGLEKIKEAVEELKAKPPCCSSGMFRFQVGVPPSAKSLNWFCCQPESSGVFPQFFLSKERENLSCKSVVSSHARGIFGIGASINLKGFSSTKEYGEFGRCCAVESTPVVAYGFLNLSFDTISSSMMQEAGLFYFFVPQIELAEFEGASILSAMVAWNDSCICTFEEALQAYESSLLQAERNFSSVEDGCCSNHIDTTIRKIHVKEGQVQMVYGNLHKLFGRYVEPAAVELKDASCYSSQFVARLSPAFAISSNMHGQNDYTQFICRLKDCANINILWASLIIEECTRLGLTYFCIAPGSRSSPLAIAASTHPTTSCIACIDERSLAFHAVGYAKSSHKPAVVITSSGTAVSNLHPAVVEASQEFVPLLLLTADRPPELQDVGANQAINQVNHFGPFVRHFFSLPVPSGDISARMVLTSIDSAVHIATSSPCGPVHINCPFREPLENSPRTWNPICLRGLDSWMSTSVPFTSYIRVQHSYRCNYNTFMDDALEVIKKSNRGLLLLGAIHREDDIWAALLLAKHLSWPVVVDILSGLRLRKYFVPFPEFEDTILFIDHLDHMLLSDSIKGWMKADVIIQIGSRITSKRVAQLLESCFPCSYIMVDSHPSRHDPLHIVTHRIQCAIPQFADYLITTCTPHARRKWECFLQALNNVAAWDISFLINSEYSLTEPCVAQMTLEAIHCESAVFLGNSMPIRDADMYACNGNWVERTRDAAVFSSELPCHFIQVAANRGASGIDGLLSTAAGFAVGCNKRVLCVVGDISFLHDTNGLALLSKQMLRKPMTIVVINNRGGAIFSLLPLMNMTARSILDQYFYTSHNVSIHNLCMAHGVKHLKVQSKMELQDALLASQMDKEDFVIEVDSTIDANAAFHSMLRKVSQQGLDHAINSLSKLTVLNSTNDGLIPSKVGKMQYSKYSCPLLLLQLLPVIYPPTTEKASL
;
A
#
# COMPACT_ATOMS: atom_id res chain seq x y z
N MET A 1 -21.70 -48.84 26.52
CA MET A 1 -22.92 -48.87 27.36
C MET A 1 -23.63 -47.53 27.22
N ASN A 2 -24.92 -47.58 26.84
CA ASN A 2 -26.00 -46.56 26.83
C ASN A 2 -25.69 -45.20 26.16
N SER A 3 -26.16 -44.90 24.95
CA SER A 3 -27.55 -44.62 24.48
C SER A 3 -28.14 -43.29 24.98
N HIS A 4 -28.41 -42.35 24.07
CA HIS A 4 -29.74 -41.74 23.87
C HIS A 4 -29.81 -40.90 22.58
N SER A 5 -30.95 -41.05 21.89
CA SER A 5 -31.42 -40.43 20.65
C SER A 5 -32.62 -39.52 20.92
N LEU A 6 -32.95 -38.60 19.99
CA LEU A 6 -34.30 -38.08 19.59
C LEU A 6 -34.06 -36.85 18.66
N THR A 7 -34.19 -36.91 17.32
CA THR A 7 -35.36 -36.78 16.41
C THR A 7 -36.11 -35.43 16.40
N GLY A 8 -36.25 -34.83 15.21
CA GLY A 8 -37.25 -33.80 14.88
C GLY A 8 -37.11 -33.24 13.45
N THR A 9 -38.07 -33.55 12.58
CA THR A 9 -38.17 -33.26 11.12
C THR A 9 -39.23 -32.19 10.80
N HIS A 10 -39.22 -31.72 9.53
CA HIS A 10 -40.33 -31.15 8.71
C HIS A 10 -40.38 -29.61 8.54
N THR A 11 -40.72 -28.97 7.41
CA THR A 11 -40.79 -29.23 5.93
C THR A 11 -41.22 -27.90 5.27
N PHE A 12 -40.74 -27.58 4.06
CA PHE A 12 -41.21 -26.48 3.19
C PHE A 12 -42.38 -26.92 2.28
N PRO A 13 -43.19 -25.97 1.76
CA PRO A 13 -43.78 -26.15 0.42
C PRO A 13 -43.74 -24.91 -0.50
N PHE A 14 -44.00 -25.20 -1.78
CA PHE A 14 -43.81 -24.48 -3.05
C PHE A 14 -44.90 -23.43 -3.44
N TYR A 15 -44.49 -22.47 -4.30
CA TYR A 15 -45.11 -21.77 -5.47
C TYR A 15 -46.59 -22.00 -5.87
N PRO A 16 -47.33 -21.04 -6.53
CA PRO A 16 -47.00 -20.55 -7.91
C PRO A 16 -47.49 -19.15 -8.43
N SER A 17 -46.93 -18.79 -9.59
CA SER A 17 -47.21 -17.83 -10.71
C SER A 17 -48.49 -16.96 -10.84
N LEU A 18 -48.38 -15.78 -11.49
CA LEU A 18 -48.97 -15.38 -12.82
C LEU A 18 -48.73 -13.88 -13.21
N LEU A 19 -48.57 -13.61 -14.51
CA LEU A 19 -48.34 -12.33 -15.24
C LEU A 19 -49.66 -11.57 -15.60
N PRO A 20 -49.71 -10.57 -16.53
CA PRO A 20 -49.33 -9.14 -16.51
C PRO A 20 -50.51 -8.22 -16.99
N ILE A 21 -50.31 -6.91 -17.29
CA ILE A 21 -51.03 -6.01 -18.28
C ILE A 21 -50.51 -4.54 -18.10
N ARG A 22 -49.83 -3.89 -19.08
CA ARG A 22 -50.30 -2.94 -20.15
C ARG A 22 -51.10 -1.71 -19.62
N HIS A 23 -51.00 -0.44 -20.06
CA HIS A 23 -50.40 0.24 -21.23
C HIS A 23 -50.56 1.79 -21.07
N THR A 24 -49.67 2.57 -21.73
CA THR A 24 -49.87 3.85 -22.49
C THR A 24 -50.27 5.19 -21.83
N ILE A 25 -49.48 6.28 -21.98
CA ILE A 25 -49.34 7.33 -23.06
C ILE A 25 -50.19 8.61 -22.77
N THR A 26 -49.54 9.78 -22.71
CA THR A 26 -49.77 11.03 -23.52
C THR A 26 -49.06 12.22 -22.83
N ASN A 27 -48.09 12.92 -23.45
CA ASN A 27 -48.21 14.02 -24.44
C ASN A 27 -48.91 15.27 -23.85
N VAL A 28 -48.50 16.54 -24.00
CA VAL A 28 -47.55 17.21 -24.91
C VAL A 28 -47.58 18.73 -24.62
N THR A 29 -46.48 19.46 -24.91
CA THR A 29 -46.41 20.90 -25.32
C THR A 29 -46.69 22.05 -24.32
N HIS A 30 -46.17 23.29 -24.46
CA HIS A 30 -45.49 24.01 -25.54
C HIS A 30 -44.72 25.25 -25.01
N ASN A 31 -43.58 25.56 -25.63
CA ASN A 31 -43.15 26.86 -26.19
C ASN A 31 -43.34 28.20 -25.45
N ASN A 32 -42.23 28.94 -25.25
CA ASN A 32 -41.80 30.14 -26.03
C ASN A 32 -40.84 30.99 -25.16
N GLN A 33 -39.58 31.18 -25.53
CA GLN A 33 -39.00 32.10 -26.53
C GLN A 33 -38.82 33.57 -26.08
N PHE A 34 -37.63 34.08 -26.42
CA PHE A 34 -37.12 35.47 -26.48
C PHE A 34 -36.38 36.02 -25.25
N SER A 35 -35.04 36.13 -25.30
CA SER A 35 -34.21 37.24 -25.86
C SER A 35 -34.18 38.48 -24.94
N ARG A 36 -33.09 39.19 -24.63
CA ARG A 36 -31.95 39.64 -25.44
C ARG A 36 -30.95 40.38 -24.51
N ARG A 37 -29.65 40.26 -24.82
CA ARG A 37 -28.52 41.24 -24.75
C ARG A 37 -28.61 42.45 -23.79
N PHE A 38 -27.53 42.73 -23.03
CA PHE A 38 -26.42 43.66 -23.41
C PHE A 38 -25.35 43.84 -22.30
N THR A 39 -24.09 43.61 -22.70
CA THR A 39 -22.80 44.29 -22.42
C THR A 39 -22.41 44.98 -21.09
N ARG A 40 -21.23 44.54 -20.63
CA ARG A 40 -19.97 45.25 -20.23
C ARG A 40 -19.89 46.17 -19.00
N SER A 41 -19.06 45.66 -18.08
CA SER A 41 -17.91 46.28 -17.38
C SER A 41 -18.18 47.10 -16.12
N ARG A 42 -17.53 46.72 -15.00
CA ARG A 42 -16.45 47.50 -14.36
C ARG A 42 -15.85 46.80 -13.12
N LEU A 43 -14.51 46.84 -13.09
CA LEU A 43 -13.57 46.89 -11.96
C LEU A 43 -13.76 45.99 -10.72
N CYS A 44 -12.75 45.14 -10.50
CA CYS A 44 -12.50 44.34 -9.31
C CYS A 44 -12.47 45.16 -8.01
N LYS A 45 -13.41 44.87 -7.12
CA LYS A 45 -13.27 45.03 -5.67
C LYS A 45 -12.81 43.69 -5.08
N THR A 46 -11.97 43.74 -4.05
CA THR A 46 -11.67 42.59 -3.17
C THR A 46 -12.98 41.92 -2.73
N PRO A 47 -13.20 40.63 -3.01
CA PRO A 47 -14.49 39.99 -2.71
C PRO A 47 -14.61 39.78 -1.19
N SER A 48 -15.63 40.39 -0.60
CA SER A 48 -16.17 39.99 0.69
C SER A 48 -16.82 38.62 0.52
N PHE A 49 -16.19 37.56 1.05
CA PHE A 49 -16.67 36.19 0.94
C PHE A 49 -18.05 36.05 1.61
N GLN A 50 -19.11 35.90 0.80
CA GLN A 50 -20.39 35.40 1.27
C GLN A 50 -20.37 33.87 1.15
N VAL A 51 -20.02 33.21 2.26
CA VAL A 51 -20.26 31.77 2.44
C VAL A 51 -21.77 31.54 2.28
N VAL A 52 -22.15 30.42 1.66
CA VAL A 52 -23.50 29.86 1.73
C VAL A 52 -23.97 29.88 3.19
N ARG A 53 -24.79 30.85 3.57
CA ARG A 53 -25.30 30.99 4.93
C ARG A 53 -26.77 30.62 4.94
N CYS A 54 -27.08 29.39 5.35
CA CYS A 54 -28.34 29.19 6.06
C CYS A 54 -28.17 29.78 7.46
N SER A 55 -28.36 31.09 7.61
CA SER A 55 -28.70 31.65 8.92
C SER A 55 -30.20 31.53 9.09
N MET A 56 -30.65 30.68 10.02
CA MET A 56 -31.94 30.88 10.66
C MET A 56 -31.89 32.31 11.23
N GLN A 57 -32.68 33.23 10.67
CA GLN A 57 -32.77 34.59 11.23
C GLN A 57 -33.28 34.47 12.67
N GLU A 58 -32.67 35.23 13.58
CA GLU A 58 -32.98 35.23 15.01
C GLU A 58 -34.44 35.56 15.36
N ASN A 59 -35.32 35.91 14.41
CA ASN A 59 -36.74 36.19 14.68
C ASN A 59 -37.71 35.84 13.54
N GLY A 60 -37.38 34.91 12.65
CA GLY A 60 -38.29 34.44 11.60
C GLY A 60 -38.25 32.93 11.46
N ILE A 61 -39.27 32.24 11.99
CA ILE A 61 -39.48 30.81 11.73
C ILE A 61 -39.77 30.69 10.22
N LEU A 62 -38.88 30.01 9.49
CA LEU A 62 -39.21 29.54 8.15
C LEU A 62 -40.31 28.48 8.31
N GLU A 63 -41.43 28.64 7.60
CA GLU A 63 -42.44 27.58 7.52
C GLU A 63 -41.80 26.29 6.96
N PRO A 64 -42.19 25.10 7.41
CA PRO A 64 -41.55 23.82 7.03
C PRO A 64 -41.45 23.58 5.51
N GLU A 65 -42.34 24.21 4.72
CA GLU A 65 -42.35 24.11 3.25
C GLU A 65 -41.17 24.82 2.58
N ASP A 66 -40.61 25.89 3.17
CA ASP A 66 -39.47 26.64 2.61
C ASP A 66 -38.12 25.96 2.90
N ALA A 67 -38.04 25.14 3.96
CA ALA A 67 -36.86 24.33 4.28
C ALA A 67 -36.77 23.05 3.42
N ALA A 68 -37.90 22.59 2.86
CA ALA A 68 -37.99 21.46 1.95
C ALA A 68 -37.36 21.74 0.55
N LEU A 69 -36.98 22.99 0.28
CA LEU A 69 -36.58 23.51 -1.03
C LEU A 69 -35.05 23.56 -1.29
N LEU A 70 -34.22 23.07 -0.36
CA LEU A 70 -32.79 23.40 -0.37
C LEU A 70 -31.99 22.76 -1.52
N ILE A 71 -32.25 21.51 -1.94
CA ILE A 71 -31.57 20.85 -3.07
C ILE A 71 -32.51 19.82 -3.75
N SER A 72 -32.95 20.08 -4.98
CA SER A 72 -33.88 19.19 -5.70
C SER A 72 -33.25 17.94 -6.32
N THR A 73 -31.94 17.99 -6.61
CA THR A 73 -31.23 16.98 -7.43
C THR A 73 -29.76 16.87 -7.01
N CYS A 74 -29.28 15.66 -6.77
CA CYS A 74 -27.88 15.34 -6.51
C CYS A 74 -27.34 14.42 -7.62
N ILE A 75 -26.32 14.86 -8.35
CA ILE A 75 -25.70 14.10 -9.44
C ILE A 75 -24.22 13.86 -9.12
N THR A 76 -23.82 12.60 -9.03
CA THR A 76 -22.42 12.21 -8.91
C THR A 76 -21.86 11.80 -10.28
N ARG A 77 -20.79 12.45 -10.74
CA ARG A 77 -20.02 12.08 -11.92
C ARG A 77 -18.69 11.46 -11.50
N THR A 78 -18.49 10.20 -11.84
CA THR A 78 -17.21 9.49 -11.65
C THR A 78 -16.34 9.69 -12.88
N LEU A 79 -15.16 10.30 -12.69
CA LEU A 79 -14.17 10.54 -13.73
C LEU A 79 -13.19 9.38 -13.83
N SER A 80 -12.48 9.29 -14.97
CA SER A 80 -11.43 8.28 -15.14
C SER A 80 -10.30 8.48 -14.11
N PRO A 81 -9.76 7.42 -13.48
CA PRO A 81 -8.71 7.53 -12.48
C PRO A 81 -7.48 8.30 -12.98
N ALA A 82 -6.77 8.97 -12.09
CA ALA A 82 -5.59 9.78 -12.39
C ALA A 82 -4.30 9.14 -11.83
N LEU A 83 -3.15 9.37 -12.47
CA LEU A 83 -1.86 8.83 -12.00
C LEU A 83 -1.27 9.60 -10.83
N THR A 84 -1.68 10.86 -10.66
CA THR A 84 -1.23 11.72 -9.56
C THR A 84 -2.41 12.51 -9.00
N LEU A 85 -2.28 12.98 -7.76
CA LEU A 85 -3.29 13.84 -7.15
C LEU A 85 -3.47 15.15 -7.95
N LYS A 86 -2.38 15.69 -8.52
CA LYS A 86 -2.41 16.89 -9.37
C LYS A 86 -3.27 16.69 -10.62
N GLN A 87 -3.06 15.58 -11.33
CA GLN A 87 -3.89 15.23 -12.48
C GLN A 87 -5.35 15.01 -12.08
N GLY A 88 -5.60 14.48 -10.88
CA GLY A 88 -6.96 14.38 -10.33
C GLY A 88 -7.64 15.74 -10.22
N LEU A 89 -6.95 16.76 -9.68
CA LEU A 89 -7.46 18.14 -9.62
C LEU A 89 -7.70 18.73 -11.02
N GLU A 90 -6.77 18.52 -11.95
CA GLU A 90 -6.91 18.98 -13.35
C GLU A 90 -8.13 18.34 -14.04
N LYS A 91 -8.37 17.03 -13.86
CA LYS A 91 -9.56 16.35 -14.40
C LYS A 91 -10.86 16.89 -13.83
N ILE A 92 -10.92 17.15 -12.52
CA ILE A 92 -12.10 17.76 -11.89
C ILE A 92 -12.32 19.16 -12.46
N LYS A 93 -11.27 19.95 -12.59
CA LYS A 93 -11.32 21.31 -13.16
C LYS A 93 -11.88 21.29 -14.58
N GLU A 94 -11.40 20.40 -15.44
CA GLU A 94 -11.94 20.22 -16.80
C GLU A 94 -13.42 19.85 -16.79
N ALA A 95 -13.85 18.95 -15.90
CA ALA A 95 -15.24 18.53 -15.78
C ALA A 95 -16.15 19.66 -15.26
N VAL A 96 -15.65 20.50 -14.36
CA VAL A 96 -16.37 21.69 -13.86
C VAL A 96 -16.43 22.79 -14.92
N GLU A 97 -15.38 22.98 -15.73
CA GLU A 97 -15.43 23.90 -16.87
C GLU A 97 -16.43 23.43 -17.95
N GLU A 98 -16.58 22.11 -18.17
CA GLU A 98 -17.65 21.59 -19.02
C GLU A 98 -19.04 21.90 -18.44
N LEU A 99 -19.20 21.76 -17.11
CA LEU A 99 -20.43 22.13 -16.41
C LEU A 99 -20.72 23.64 -16.53
N LYS A 100 -19.69 24.49 -16.44
CA LYS A 100 -19.79 25.94 -16.61
C LYS A 100 -20.17 26.32 -18.05
N ALA A 101 -19.68 25.59 -19.05
CA ALA A 101 -20.06 25.78 -20.44
C ALA A 101 -21.51 25.35 -20.75
N LYS A 102 -22.06 24.41 -19.96
CA LYS A 102 -23.44 23.90 -20.06
C LYS A 102 -24.12 23.93 -18.69
N PRO A 103 -24.51 25.11 -18.18
CA PRO A 103 -25.09 25.22 -16.85
C PRO A 103 -26.41 24.45 -16.74
N PRO A 104 -26.72 23.89 -15.56
CA PRO A 104 -27.95 23.15 -15.33
C PRO A 104 -29.18 24.07 -15.43
N CYS A 105 -30.30 23.53 -15.92
CA CYS A 105 -31.55 24.28 -16.07
C CYS A 105 -32.34 24.43 -14.76
N CYS A 106 -31.91 23.77 -13.68
CA CYS A 106 -32.61 23.76 -12.38
C CYS A 106 -32.14 24.93 -11.52
N SER A 107 -33.09 25.60 -10.84
CA SER A 107 -32.82 26.72 -9.93
C SER A 107 -32.12 26.33 -8.62
N SER A 108 -32.08 25.03 -8.31
CA SER A 108 -31.26 24.47 -7.23
C SER A 108 -30.75 23.08 -7.60
N GLY A 109 -29.63 22.68 -7.00
CA GLY A 109 -29.03 21.38 -7.27
C GLY A 109 -27.63 21.21 -6.68
N MET A 110 -27.09 20.01 -6.80
CA MET A 110 -25.75 19.65 -6.36
C MET A 110 -25.08 18.70 -7.35
N PHE A 111 -23.88 19.08 -7.80
CA PHE A 111 -22.98 18.22 -8.58
C PHE A 111 -21.80 17.80 -7.72
N ARG A 112 -21.52 16.50 -7.71
CA ARG A 112 -20.33 15.91 -7.11
C ARG A 112 -19.48 15.28 -8.22
N PHE A 113 -18.25 15.75 -8.38
CA PHE A 113 -17.25 15.11 -9.23
C PHE A 113 -16.34 14.29 -8.35
N GLN A 114 -16.04 13.05 -8.74
CA GLN A 114 -15.09 12.21 -8.02
C GLN A 114 -14.10 11.55 -8.98
N VAL A 115 -12.85 11.43 -8.54
CA VAL A 115 -11.76 10.82 -9.29
C VAL A 115 -10.91 9.97 -8.36
N GLY A 116 -10.61 8.75 -8.78
CA GLY A 116 -9.64 7.89 -8.09
C GLY A 116 -8.22 8.44 -8.30
N VAL A 117 -7.46 8.58 -7.22
CA VAL A 117 -6.08 9.05 -7.21
C VAL A 117 -5.20 8.08 -6.40
N PRO A 118 -3.86 8.14 -6.53
CA PRO A 118 -2.98 7.19 -5.88
C PRO A 118 -3.11 7.17 -4.34
N PRO A 119 -2.77 6.03 -3.69
CA PRO A 119 -2.84 5.87 -2.23
C PRO A 119 -1.93 6.81 -1.43
N SER A 120 -0.85 7.32 -2.03
CA SER A 120 0.08 8.24 -1.37
C SER A 120 -0.37 9.69 -1.27
N ALA A 121 -1.54 10.04 -1.84
CA ALA A 121 -2.07 11.40 -1.77
C ALA A 121 -2.23 11.91 -0.32
N LYS A 122 -2.35 11.00 0.66
CA LYS A 122 -2.37 11.20 2.12
C LYS A 122 -3.05 12.50 2.58
N SER A 123 -4.30 12.38 3.00
CA SER A 123 -5.13 13.43 3.59
C SER A 123 -4.45 14.24 4.68
N LEU A 124 -3.72 13.60 5.62
CA LEU A 124 -3.00 14.33 6.68
C LEU A 124 -1.88 15.21 6.11
N ASN A 125 -1.11 14.69 5.16
CA ASN A 125 -0.06 15.45 4.49
C ASN A 125 -0.69 16.66 3.79
N TRP A 126 -1.78 16.45 3.08
CA TRP A 126 -2.44 17.52 2.34
C TRP A 126 -3.02 18.61 3.26
N PHE A 127 -3.58 18.24 4.41
CA PHE A 127 -3.96 19.17 5.48
C PHE A 127 -2.77 19.98 5.98
N CYS A 128 -1.64 19.31 6.25
CA CYS A 128 -0.45 19.94 6.83
C CYS A 128 0.24 20.90 5.85
N CYS A 129 0.03 20.72 4.54
CA CYS A 129 0.52 21.62 3.51
C CYS A 129 -0.33 22.90 3.35
N GLN A 130 -1.55 22.95 3.92
CA GLN A 130 -2.43 24.12 3.78
C GLN A 130 -1.95 25.33 4.60
N PRO A 131 -2.00 26.56 4.03
CA PRO A 131 -1.53 27.77 4.70
C PRO A 131 -2.36 28.12 5.94
N GLU A 132 -1.71 28.73 6.93
CA GLU A 132 -2.35 29.17 8.17
C GLU A 132 -3.34 30.33 7.92
N SER A 133 -2.94 31.33 7.13
CA SER A 133 -3.74 32.51 6.76
C SER A 133 -4.51 32.32 5.45
N SER A 134 -5.33 31.27 5.40
CA SER A 134 -6.18 30.96 4.24
C SER A 134 -7.43 31.87 4.15
N GLY A 135 -7.96 32.08 2.95
CA GLY A 135 -9.29 32.67 2.73
C GLY A 135 -10.42 31.64 2.61
N VAL A 136 -10.10 30.34 2.67
CA VAL A 136 -11.00 29.21 2.43
C VAL A 136 -11.07 28.33 3.67
N PHE A 137 -12.24 28.34 4.32
CA PHE A 137 -12.56 27.58 5.52
C PHE A 137 -13.93 26.90 5.40
N PRO A 138 -14.19 25.83 6.17
CA PRO A 138 -13.29 25.16 7.10
C PRO A 138 -12.21 24.33 6.39
N GLN A 139 -11.12 24.03 7.09
CA GLN A 139 -10.12 23.03 6.70
C GLN A 139 -10.04 21.99 7.81
N PHE A 140 -10.12 20.72 7.49
CA PHE A 140 -10.06 19.69 8.52
C PHE A 140 -9.35 18.42 8.07
N PHE A 141 -8.81 17.71 9.05
CA PHE A 141 -8.38 16.33 8.97
C PHE A 141 -9.12 15.52 10.04
N LEU A 142 -9.64 14.36 9.65
CA LEU A 142 -10.27 13.39 10.54
C LEU A 142 -9.64 12.01 10.30
N SER A 143 -9.07 11.40 11.34
CA SER A 143 -8.59 10.02 11.26
C SER A 143 -9.76 9.03 11.23
N LYS A 144 -9.66 8.00 10.39
CA LYS A 144 -10.62 6.89 10.34
C LYS A 144 -10.27 5.76 11.32
N GLU A 145 -9.10 5.79 11.95
CA GLU A 145 -8.65 4.74 12.86
C GLU A 145 -9.37 4.84 14.22
N ARG A 146 -9.90 3.71 14.69
CA ARG A 146 -10.71 3.63 15.93
C ARG A 146 -9.88 3.37 17.20
N GLU A 147 -8.61 3.00 17.06
CA GLU A 147 -7.71 2.76 18.19
C GLU A 147 -7.12 4.08 18.70
N ASN A 148 -6.91 4.18 20.02
CA ASN A 148 -6.20 5.31 20.65
C ASN A 148 -4.75 5.34 20.19
N LEU A 149 -4.50 5.92 19.03
CA LEU A 149 -3.16 6.18 18.54
C LEU A 149 -2.62 7.40 19.30
N SER A 150 -1.32 7.40 19.56
CA SER A 150 -0.61 8.61 19.96
C SER A 150 -0.34 9.48 18.72
N CYS A 151 -0.09 10.78 18.90
CA CYS A 151 0.38 11.64 17.80
C CYS A 151 1.66 11.04 17.14
N LYS A 152 2.56 10.45 17.94
CA LYS A 152 3.76 9.75 17.43
C LYS A 152 3.43 8.60 16.49
N SER A 153 2.40 7.82 16.79
CA SER A 153 1.99 6.73 15.91
C SER A 153 1.38 7.23 14.61
N VAL A 154 0.68 8.36 14.58
CA VAL A 154 0.10 8.91 13.33
C VAL A 154 1.15 9.55 12.43
N VAL A 155 2.20 10.15 12.99
CA VAL A 155 3.32 10.71 12.22
C VAL A 155 4.26 9.60 11.70
N SER A 156 4.34 8.48 12.42
CA SER A 156 5.13 7.32 12.01
C SER A 156 4.35 6.31 11.15
N SER A 157 3.02 6.27 11.24
CA SER A 157 2.15 5.36 10.50
C SER A 157 1.54 6.01 9.25
N HIS A 158 1.13 5.16 8.31
CA HIS A 158 0.33 5.55 7.14
C HIS A 158 -1.16 5.72 7.54
N ALA A 159 -1.44 6.55 8.55
CA ALA A 159 -2.78 6.72 9.11
C ALA A 159 -3.76 7.16 8.02
N ARG A 160 -4.86 6.41 7.85
CA ARG A 160 -5.91 6.74 6.88
C ARG A 160 -6.83 7.79 7.46
N GLY A 161 -7.13 8.81 6.67
CA GLY A 161 -8.04 9.87 7.09
C GLY A 161 -8.85 10.47 5.97
N ILE A 162 -9.54 11.55 6.32
CA ILE A 162 -10.30 12.39 5.42
C ILE A 162 -9.81 13.81 5.61
N PHE A 163 -9.47 14.45 4.50
CA PHE A 163 -9.21 15.88 4.46
C PHE A 163 -10.36 16.57 3.72
N GLY A 164 -10.76 17.73 4.21
CA GLY A 164 -11.66 18.60 3.46
C GLY A 164 -11.32 20.07 3.61
N ILE A 165 -11.64 20.83 2.57
CA ILE A 165 -11.44 22.28 2.49
C ILE A 165 -12.65 22.99 1.87
N GLY A 166 -12.98 24.15 2.45
CA GLY A 166 -14.11 24.98 2.05
C GLY A 166 -15.45 24.38 2.48
N ALA A 167 -16.51 25.16 2.43
CA ALA A 167 -17.88 24.68 2.65
C ALA A 167 -18.71 24.88 1.39
N SER A 168 -19.25 23.81 0.82
CA SER A 168 -20.25 23.87 -0.26
C SER A 168 -21.64 24.11 0.32
N ILE A 169 -21.91 23.53 1.49
CA ILE A 169 -23.14 23.71 2.27
C ILE A 169 -22.73 23.96 3.72
N ASN A 170 -23.37 24.93 4.39
CA ASN A 170 -23.17 25.21 5.80
C ASN A 170 -24.51 25.23 6.54
N LEU A 171 -24.63 24.42 7.59
CA LEU A 171 -25.83 24.22 8.38
C LEU A 171 -25.52 24.62 9.84
N LYS A 172 -26.19 25.67 10.31
CA LYS A 172 -26.07 26.16 11.70
C LYS A 172 -27.46 26.37 12.31
N GLY A 173 -27.65 25.99 13.57
CA GLY A 173 -28.94 26.14 14.24
C GLY A 173 -28.95 25.75 15.71
N PHE A 174 -30.14 25.86 16.31
CA PHE A 174 -30.45 25.51 17.70
C PHE A 174 -31.41 24.30 17.72
N SER A 175 -31.10 23.30 18.52
CA SER A 175 -31.96 22.17 18.83
C SER A 175 -32.80 22.51 20.05
N SER A 176 -34.09 22.80 19.87
CA SER A 176 -35.02 22.80 21.00
C SER A 176 -35.28 21.35 21.41
N THR A 177 -35.17 21.03 22.69
CA THR A 177 -35.56 19.74 23.28
C THR A 177 -37.04 19.43 23.01
N LYS A 178 -37.32 18.77 21.88
CA LYS A 178 -38.45 17.88 21.57
C LYS A 178 -38.46 17.69 20.05
N GLU A 179 -38.34 16.42 19.64
CA GLU A 179 -38.60 15.91 18.28
C GLU A 179 -37.83 16.61 17.14
N TYR A 180 -36.91 15.86 16.53
CA TYR A 180 -36.23 16.27 15.29
C TYR A 180 -37.29 16.65 14.24
N GLY A 181 -37.30 17.95 13.89
CA GLY A 181 -38.10 18.50 12.81
C GLY A 181 -37.74 17.83 11.50
N GLU A 182 -38.76 17.51 10.71
CA GLU A 182 -38.63 16.86 9.41
C GLU A 182 -37.91 17.79 8.42
N PHE A 183 -36.75 17.35 7.91
CA PHE A 183 -36.07 18.02 6.81
C PHE A 183 -36.35 17.29 5.49
N GLY A 184 -36.49 18.04 4.40
CA GLY A 184 -36.95 17.51 3.10
C GLY A 184 -35.97 16.55 2.41
N ARG A 185 -36.53 15.59 1.66
CA ARG A 185 -35.84 14.52 0.93
C ARG A 185 -34.95 15.05 -0.20
N CYS A 186 -33.65 14.75 -0.16
CA CYS A 186 -32.84 14.64 -1.37
C CYS A 186 -33.09 13.26 -2.03
N CYS A 187 -33.71 13.22 -3.21
CA CYS A 187 -33.81 11.99 -4.00
C CYS A 187 -32.49 11.75 -4.75
N ALA A 188 -31.65 10.85 -4.25
CA ALA A 188 -30.56 10.30 -5.04
C ALA A 188 -31.09 9.14 -5.89
N VAL A 189 -31.16 9.33 -7.19
CA VAL A 189 -31.20 8.23 -8.16
C VAL A 189 -29.73 7.81 -8.34
N GLU A 190 -29.34 6.71 -7.70
CA GLU A 190 -28.10 5.94 -7.96
C GLU A 190 -26.73 6.52 -7.49
N SER A 191 -26.65 7.49 -6.55
CA SER A 191 -25.36 8.08 -6.13
C SER A 191 -24.79 7.59 -4.78
N THR A 192 -23.45 7.60 -4.66
CA THR A 192 -22.73 7.54 -3.36
C THR A 192 -23.26 8.60 -2.39
N PRO A 193 -23.47 8.27 -1.09
CA PRO A 193 -24.01 9.23 -0.13
C PRO A 193 -23.00 10.37 0.13
N VAL A 194 -23.46 11.61 0.01
CA VAL A 194 -22.71 12.80 0.43
C VAL A 194 -22.60 12.81 1.95
N VAL A 195 -21.40 13.07 2.49
CA VAL A 195 -21.15 13.11 3.95
C VAL A 195 -21.05 14.56 4.42
N ALA A 196 -21.72 14.88 5.52
CA ALA A 196 -21.57 16.14 6.24
C ALA A 196 -20.72 15.92 7.50
N TYR A 197 -19.89 16.90 7.84
CA TYR A 197 -18.98 16.90 8.99
C TYR A 197 -19.31 18.08 9.89
N GLY A 198 -19.15 17.94 11.21
CA GLY A 198 -19.54 19.00 12.11
C GLY A 198 -19.24 18.77 13.57
N PHE A 199 -19.77 19.66 14.40
CA PHE A 199 -19.63 19.66 15.85
C PHE A 199 -21.01 19.84 16.50
N LEU A 200 -21.24 19.12 17.59
CA LEU A 200 -22.39 19.31 18.47
C LEU A 200 -22.05 20.30 19.60
N ASN A 201 -23.06 20.98 20.10
CA ASN A 201 -23.00 22.02 21.14
C ASN A 201 -22.08 23.20 20.80
N LEU A 202 -21.85 23.44 19.50
CA LEU A 202 -20.97 24.50 19.00
C LEU A 202 -21.68 25.26 17.89
N SER A 203 -21.71 26.59 18.01
CA SER A 203 -21.99 27.48 16.88
C SER A 203 -20.77 28.35 16.59
N PHE A 204 -20.47 28.50 15.31
CA PHE A 204 -19.36 29.32 14.82
C PHE A 204 -19.90 30.35 13.84
N ASP A 205 -19.70 31.63 14.15
CA ASP A 205 -20.02 32.71 13.22
C ASP A 205 -18.79 33.08 12.39
N THR A 206 -18.88 32.84 11.09
CA THR A 206 -17.84 33.12 10.11
C THR A 206 -17.58 34.61 9.91
N ILE A 207 -18.53 35.51 10.24
CA ILE A 207 -18.35 36.97 10.07
C ILE A 207 -17.51 37.53 11.22
N SER A 208 -17.97 37.29 12.44
CA SER A 208 -17.39 37.86 13.66
C SER A 208 -16.21 37.04 14.18
N SER A 209 -15.99 35.84 13.62
CA SER A 209 -15.07 34.83 14.16
C SER A 209 -15.34 34.52 15.65
N SER A 210 -16.59 34.71 16.11
CA SER A 210 -17.01 34.44 17.48
C SER A 210 -17.59 33.03 17.62
N MET A 211 -17.32 32.40 18.75
CA MET A 211 -17.80 31.06 19.09
C MET A 211 -18.72 31.11 20.31
N MET A 212 -19.85 30.41 20.23
CA MET A 212 -20.70 30.13 21.39
C MET A 212 -20.80 28.61 21.60
N GLN A 213 -20.59 28.18 22.84
CA GLN A 213 -20.72 26.78 23.25
C GLN A 213 -21.91 26.67 24.20
N GLU A 214 -23.01 26.15 23.70
CA GLU A 214 -24.25 25.95 24.46
C GLU A 214 -24.89 24.62 24.07
N ALA A 215 -25.53 23.98 25.04
CA ALA A 215 -26.24 22.73 24.82
C ALA A 215 -27.37 22.93 23.80
N GLY A 216 -27.36 22.14 22.73
CA GLY A 216 -28.35 22.22 21.64
C GLY A 216 -27.88 22.97 20.39
N LEU A 217 -26.73 23.66 20.40
CA LEU A 217 -26.18 24.24 19.17
C LEU A 217 -25.57 23.17 18.26
N PHE A 218 -25.60 23.37 16.93
CA PHE A 218 -24.86 22.53 15.99
C PHE A 218 -24.26 23.32 14.84
N TYR A 219 -23.14 22.80 14.32
CA TYR A 219 -22.45 23.32 13.14
C TYR A 219 -22.04 22.17 12.25
N PHE A 220 -22.68 22.02 11.07
CA PHE A 220 -22.34 21.02 10.06
C PHE A 220 -21.99 21.69 8.73
N PHE A 221 -21.10 21.07 7.98
CA PHE A 221 -20.73 21.51 6.65
C PHE A 221 -20.42 20.33 5.74
N VAL A 222 -20.59 20.55 4.43
CA VAL A 222 -20.12 19.63 3.38
C VAL A 222 -18.89 20.28 2.74
N PRO A 223 -17.74 19.59 2.63
CA PRO A 223 -16.54 20.17 2.04
C PRO A 223 -16.73 20.52 0.56
N GLN A 224 -16.03 21.54 0.06
CA GLN A 224 -15.99 21.82 -1.38
C GLN A 224 -15.02 20.89 -2.10
N ILE A 225 -13.86 20.63 -1.50
CA ILE A 225 -12.90 19.63 -1.98
C ILE A 225 -12.64 18.68 -0.82
N GLU A 226 -12.71 17.38 -1.11
CA GLU A 226 -12.52 16.30 -0.15
C GLU A 226 -11.53 15.28 -0.71
N LEU A 227 -10.54 14.89 0.09
CA LEU A 227 -9.70 13.73 -0.17
C LEU A 227 -9.96 12.69 0.90
N ALA A 228 -10.61 11.60 0.51
CA ALA A 228 -10.87 10.47 1.37
C ALA A 228 -9.89 9.34 1.06
N GLU A 229 -9.12 8.91 2.06
CA GLU A 229 -8.24 7.77 1.92
C GLU A 229 -8.99 6.45 2.13
N PHE A 230 -8.66 5.48 1.29
CA PHE A 230 -9.12 4.11 1.36
C PHE A 230 -7.92 3.16 1.26
N GLU A 231 -8.21 1.88 1.32
CA GLU A 231 -7.20 0.87 1.12
C GLU A 231 -6.87 0.69 -0.36
N GLY A 232 -5.61 0.90 -0.75
CA GLY A 232 -5.17 0.74 -2.14
C GLY A 232 -5.60 1.85 -3.09
N ALA A 233 -6.31 2.88 -2.62
CA ALA A 233 -6.66 4.07 -3.38
C ALA A 233 -7.03 5.26 -2.49
N SER A 234 -7.00 6.48 -3.04
CA SER A 234 -7.70 7.63 -2.46
C SER A 234 -8.74 8.15 -3.45
N ILE A 235 -9.80 8.77 -2.94
CA ILE A 235 -10.84 9.40 -3.77
C ILE A 235 -10.76 10.90 -3.52
N LEU A 236 -10.47 11.63 -4.59
CA LEU A 236 -10.57 13.08 -4.62
C LEU A 236 -11.95 13.46 -5.14
N SER A 237 -12.66 14.30 -4.41
CA SER A 237 -13.99 14.76 -4.76
C SER A 237 -14.10 16.28 -4.73
N ALA A 238 -14.93 16.85 -5.61
CA ALA A 238 -15.33 18.25 -5.56
C ALA A 238 -16.85 18.39 -5.64
N MET A 239 -17.38 19.35 -4.87
CA MET A 239 -18.81 19.61 -4.73
C MET A 239 -19.13 21.03 -5.18
N VAL A 240 -20.10 21.16 -6.08
CA VAL A 240 -20.71 22.44 -6.45
C VAL A 240 -22.20 22.36 -6.15
N ALA A 241 -22.66 23.12 -5.16
CA ALA A 241 -24.06 23.18 -4.74
C ALA A 241 -24.56 24.62 -4.91
N TRP A 242 -25.75 24.80 -5.48
CA TRP A 242 -26.38 26.11 -5.70
C TRP A 242 -27.86 26.07 -5.38
N ASN A 243 -28.41 27.23 -5.04
CA ASN A 243 -29.84 27.46 -4.99
C ASN A 243 -30.10 28.97 -5.12
N ASP A 244 -30.68 29.33 -6.26
CA ASP A 244 -30.89 30.71 -6.69
C ASP A 244 -31.91 31.46 -5.82
N SER A 245 -32.72 30.77 -5.01
CA SER A 245 -33.75 31.42 -4.18
C SER A 245 -33.28 31.80 -2.77
N CYS A 246 -32.30 31.09 -2.18
CA CYS A 246 -32.00 31.22 -0.74
C CYS A 246 -30.52 31.08 -0.33
N ILE A 247 -29.64 30.51 -1.17
CA ILE A 247 -28.34 29.98 -0.70
C ILE A 247 -27.16 30.71 -1.36
N CYS A 248 -27.03 30.55 -2.67
CA CYS A 248 -26.01 31.14 -3.53
C CYS A 248 -26.41 30.86 -4.98
N THR A 249 -26.18 31.83 -5.85
CA THR A 249 -26.37 31.63 -7.30
C THR A 249 -25.37 30.60 -7.82
N PHE A 250 -25.69 29.97 -8.95
CA PHE A 250 -24.75 29.05 -9.60
C PHE A 250 -23.38 29.70 -9.90
N GLU A 251 -23.33 30.98 -10.26
CA GLU A 251 -22.07 31.72 -10.49
C GLU A 251 -21.25 31.92 -9.21
N GLU A 252 -21.91 32.24 -8.08
CA GLU A 252 -21.25 32.38 -6.78
C GLU A 252 -20.72 31.03 -6.27
N ALA A 253 -21.47 29.95 -6.47
CA ALA A 253 -21.04 28.59 -6.14
C ALA A 253 -19.76 28.20 -6.91
N LEU A 254 -19.69 28.55 -8.21
CA LEU A 254 -18.50 28.33 -9.02
C LEU A 254 -17.30 29.18 -8.55
N GLN A 255 -17.51 30.45 -8.21
CA GLN A 255 -16.43 31.32 -7.69
C GLN A 255 -15.85 30.81 -6.36
N ALA A 256 -16.73 30.28 -5.49
CA ALA A 256 -16.30 29.68 -4.23
C ALA A 256 -15.45 28.42 -4.48
N TYR A 257 -15.92 27.54 -5.37
CA TYR A 257 -15.16 26.36 -5.81
C TYR A 257 -13.81 26.74 -6.42
N GLU A 258 -13.76 27.72 -7.33
CA GLU A 258 -12.52 28.18 -7.97
C GLU A 258 -11.50 28.67 -6.94
N SER A 259 -11.96 29.33 -5.87
CA SER A 259 -11.10 29.79 -4.77
C SER A 259 -10.51 28.61 -3.96
N SER A 260 -11.34 27.61 -3.65
CA SER A 260 -10.89 26.38 -2.97
C SER A 260 -9.92 25.58 -3.82
N LEU A 261 -10.20 25.46 -5.13
CA LEU A 261 -9.33 24.78 -6.09
C LEU A 261 -7.97 25.48 -6.19
N LEU A 262 -7.95 26.81 -6.30
CA LEU A 262 -6.72 27.59 -6.39
C LEU A 262 -5.84 27.40 -5.14
N GLN A 263 -6.44 27.34 -3.95
CA GLN A 263 -5.70 27.06 -2.72
C GLN A 263 -5.13 25.64 -2.72
N ALA A 264 -5.96 24.66 -3.10
CA ALA A 264 -5.57 23.26 -3.19
C ALA A 264 -4.40 23.05 -4.18
N GLU A 265 -4.42 23.71 -5.34
CA GLU A 265 -3.37 23.67 -6.36
C GLU A 265 -2.07 24.36 -5.90
N ARG A 266 -2.15 25.54 -5.26
CA ARG A 266 -0.96 26.33 -4.88
C ARG A 266 -0.13 25.72 -3.75
N ASN A 267 -0.74 24.91 -2.89
CA ASN A 267 -0.09 24.35 -1.70
C ASN A 267 0.10 22.82 -1.81
N PHE A 268 0.34 22.37 -3.04
CA PHE A 268 0.48 20.97 -3.41
C PHE A 268 1.93 20.44 -3.36
N SER A 269 2.92 21.33 -3.49
CA SER A 269 4.27 21.00 -3.98
C SER A 269 5.18 20.20 -3.04
N SER A 270 4.69 19.62 -1.94
CA SER A 270 5.52 18.91 -0.95
C SER A 270 5.12 17.45 -0.70
N VAL A 271 4.08 16.92 -1.34
CA VAL A 271 3.61 15.54 -1.07
C VAL A 271 4.49 14.46 -1.73
N GLU A 272 5.17 14.77 -2.83
CA GLU A 272 6.00 13.79 -3.56
C GLU A 272 7.42 13.62 -2.98
N ASP A 273 7.91 14.60 -2.22
CA ASP A 273 9.21 14.52 -1.55
C ASP A 273 9.03 13.92 -0.16
N GLY A 274 9.71 12.79 0.12
CA GLY A 274 9.67 12.05 1.39
C GLY A 274 10.11 12.84 2.65
N CYS A 275 10.32 14.15 2.54
CA CYS A 275 10.67 15.08 3.59
C CYS A 275 9.44 15.67 4.34
N CYS A 276 8.21 15.31 3.92
CA CYS A 276 6.98 15.90 4.46
C CYS A 276 6.71 15.62 5.95
N SER A 277 7.35 14.61 6.56
CA SER A 277 7.16 14.32 8.00
C SER A 277 7.54 15.50 8.90
N ASN A 278 8.48 16.33 8.47
CA ASN A 278 8.97 17.48 9.25
C ASN A 278 7.92 18.59 9.35
N HIS A 279 7.04 18.71 8.36
CA HIS A 279 6.00 19.74 8.34
C HIS A 279 4.80 19.37 9.21
N ILE A 280 4.45 18.09 9.29
CA ILE A 280 3.27 17.60 10.02
C ILE A 280 3.36 17.99 11.50
N ASP A 281 4.49 17.66 12.15
CA ASP A 281 4.72 17.97 13.57
C ASP A 281 4.70 19.48 13.83
N THR A 282 5.34 20.27 12.96
CA THR A 282 5.32 21.74 13.11
C THR A 282 3.93 22.34 12.89
N THR A 283 3.19 21.89 11.88
CA THR A 283 1.87 22.43 11.56
C THR A 283 0.89 22.09 12.67
N ILE A 284 0.87 20.84 13.16
CA ILE A 284 -0.01 20.43 14.25
C ILE A 284 0.33 21.20 15.54
N ARG A 285 1.61 21.45 15.84
CA ARG A 285 2.04 22.19 17.04
C ARG A 285 1.73 23.68 17.00
N LYS A 286 1.74 24.32 15.83
CA LYS A 286 1.45 25.77 15.68
C LYS A 286 -0.02 26.13 15.85
N ILE A 287 -0.91 25.16 15.71
CA ILE A 287 -2.35 25.37 15.83
C ILE A 287 -2.66 25.70 17.31
N HIS A 288 -2.94 26.98 17.59
CA HIS A 288 -3.33 27.44 18.92
C HIS A 288 -4.76 27.00 19.21
N VAL A 289 -4.91 25.93 19.99
CA VAL A 289 -6.23 25.35 20.32
C VAL A 289 -6.69 25.85 21.69
N LYS A 290 -7.90 26.39 21.76
CA LYS A 290 -8.66 26.38 23.02
C LYS A 290 -9.11 24.94 23.24
N GLU A 291 -8.54 24.25 24.23
CA GLU A 291 -9.02 22.94 24.67
C GLU A 291 -10.45 23.08 25.24
N GLY A 292 -11.45 23.00 24.37
CA GLY A 292 -12.81 22.66 24.75
C GLY A 292 -13.03 21.18 24.55
N GLN A 293 -13.80 20.52 25.43
CA GLN A 293 -14.30 19.17 25.19
C GLN A 293 -15.29 19.19 24.00
N VAL A 294 -14.77 19.23 22.78
CA VAL A 294 -15.55 19.31 21.54
C VAL A 294 -15.33 18.03 20.73
N GLN A 295 -16.43 17.42 20.28
CA GLN A 295 -16.44 16.18 19.52
C GLN A 295 -16.82 16.45 18.06
N MET A 296 -16.03 15.93 17.12
CA MET A 296 -16.38 15.94 15.70
C MET A 296 -17.34 14.78 15.37
N VAL A 297 -18.41 15.08 14.63
CA VAL A 297 -19.43 14.13 14.19
C VAL A 297 -19.57 14.17 12.67
N TYR A 298 -19.93 13.04 12.06
CA TYR A 298 -20.19 12.97 10.62
C TYR A 298 -21.35 12.02 10.30
N GLY A 299 -22.03 12.27 9.18
CA GLY A 299 -23.20 11.49 8.77
C GLY A 299 -23.58 11.69 7.31
N ASN A 300 -24.28 10.70 6.75
CA ASN A 300 -24.79 10.78 5.38
C ASN A 300 -25.89 11.84 5.28
N LEU A 301 -25.79 12.72 4.28
CA LEU A 301 -26.74 13.80 4.01
C LEU A 301 -28.16 13.26 3.82
N HIS A 302 -28.37 12.09 3.20
CA HIS A 302 -29.74 11.52 3.09
C HIS A 302 -30.35 11.09 4.44
N LYS A 303 -29.53 10.72 5.44
CA LYS A 303 -29.99 10.29 6.77
C LYS A 303 -30.18 11.45 7.74
N LEU A 304 -29.46 12.56 7.54
CA LEU A 304 -29.68 13.82 8.26
C LEU A 304 -31.06 14.44 7.93
N PHE A 305 -31.69 14.02 6.83
CA PHE A 305 -32.89 14.63 6.24
C PHE A 305 -34.05 13.64 5.98
N GLY A 306 -34.24 12.60 6.80
CA GLY A 306 -35.26 11.56 6.57
C GLY A 306 -36.30 11.39 7.69
N ARG A 307 -37.57 11.10 7.34
CA ARG A 307 -38.56 10.48 8.26
C ARG A 307 -39.43 9.40 7.60
N TYR A 308 -39.94 8.52 8.49
CA TYR A 308 -40.86 7.37 8.34
C TYR A 308 -40.28 6.04 7.86
N VAL A 309 -39.79 5.20 8.80
CA VAL A 309 -40.35 3.88 9.22
C VAL A 309 -39.67 3.53 10.57
N GLU A 310 -40.43 3.50 11.68
CA GLU A 310 -39.99 3.14 13.05
C GLU A 310 -38.83 3.99 13.65
N PRO A 311 -38.66 4.07 14.99
CA PRO A 311 -37.62 4.89 15.61
C PRO A 311 -36.23 4.24 15.44
N ALA A 312 -35.73 4.20 14.21
CA ALA A 312 -34.32 4.04 13.94
C ALA A 312 -33.66 5.40 14.17
N ALA A 313 -32.92 5.53 15.26
CA ALA A 313 -32.07 6.67 15.54
C ALA A 313 -31.30 7.08 14.26
N VAL A 314 -31.17 8.38 14.02
CA VAL A 314 -30.13 8.87 13.11
C VAL A 314 -28.82 8.37 13.71
N GLU A 315 -28.28 7.27 13.19
CA GLU A 315 -26.91 6.84 13.48
C GLU A 315 -26.00 7.88 12.82
N LEU A 316 -25.87 9.05 13.43
CA LEU A 316 -24.59 9.75 13.42
C LEU A 316 -23.61 8.67 13.84
N LYS A 317 -22.68 8.33 12.94
CA LYS A 317 -21.57 7.49 13.37
C LYS A 317 -20.80 8.38 14.33
N ASP A 318 -21.10 8.22 15.61
CA ASP A 318 -20.31 8.82 16.65
C ASP A 318 -18.86 8.49 16.30
N ALA A 319 -17.99 9.50 16.33
CA ALA A 319 -16.62 9.27 16.73
C ALA A 319 -16.69 8.74 18.18
N SER A 320 -17.18 7.52 18.36
CA SER A 320 -17.61 7.01 19.66
C SER A 320 -16.38 6.77 20.51
N CYS A 321 -16.38 7.48 21.64
CA CYS A 321 -15.44 7.43 22.76
C CYS A 321 -14.10 8.14 22.59
N TYR A 322 -14.02 9.47 22.80
CA TYR A 322 -12.80 10.19 23.25
C TYR A 322 -11.47 9.91 22.49
N SER A 323 -11.47 9.19 21.36
CA SER A 323 -10.31 8.48 20.80
C SER A 323 -9.96 8.89 19.39
N SER A 324 -10.94 9.39 18.61
CA SER A 324 -10.71 9.78 17.23
C SER A 324 -9.87 11.06 17.17
N GLN A 325 -8.70 10.98 16.55
CA GLN A 325 -7.84 12.12 16.31
C GLN A 325 -8.38 12.97 15.17
N PHE A 326 -8.52 14.28 15.41
CA PHE A 326 -8.92 15.23 14.39
C PHE A 326 -8.30 16.61 14.63
N VAL A 327 -8.22 17.39 13.56
CA VAL A 327 -7.89 18.83 13.60
C VAL A 327 -8.80 19.55 12.62
N ALA A 328 -9.45 20.61 13.06
CA ALA A 328 -10.28 21.46 12.23
C ALA A 328 -9.95 22.94 12.47
N ARG A 329 -9.54 23.63 11.40
CA ARG A 329 -9.39 25.09 11.35
C ARG A 329 -10.69 25.68 10.79
N LEU A 330 -11.38 26.51 11.58
CA LEU A 330 -12.60 27.19 11.13
C LEU A 330 -12.35 28.64 10.70
N SER A 331 -11.23 29.23 11.13
CA SER A 331 -10.76 30.56 10.69
C SER A 331 -9.24 30.70 10.95
N PRO A 332 -8.57 31.79 10.53
CA PRO A 332 -7.15 32.01 10.80
C PRO A 332 -6.82 32.12 12.30
N ALA A 333 -7.81 32.51 13.12
CA ALA A 333 -7.65 32.71 14.56
C ALA A 333 -8.20 31.55 15.40
N PHE A 334 -8.85 30.55 14.78
CA PHE A 334 -9.58 29.53 15.53
C PHE A 334 -9.44 28.13 14.93
N ALA A 335 -9.00 27.21 15.77
CA ALA A 335 -8.87 25.81 15.44
C ALA A 335 -9.18 24.92 16.65
N ILE A 336 -9.69 23.72 16.37
CA ILE A 336 -10.03 22.69 17.34
C ILE A 336 -9.21 21.45 16.98
N SER A 337 -8.65 20.79 17.99
CA SER A 337 -8.01 19.49 17.82
C SER A 337 -8.32 18.57 18.99
N SER A 338 -8.25 17.26 18.74
CA SER A 338 -8.32 16.23 19.78
C SER A 338 -7.16 15.24 19.61
N ASN A 339 -6.46 14.90 20.71
CA ASN A 339 -5.42 13.87 20.77
C ASN A 339 -4.25 14.00 19.78
N MET A 340 -4.01 15.21 19.22
CA MET A 340 -2.93 15.45 18.25
C MET A 340 -1.75 16.29 18.81
N HIS A 341 -1.83 16.84 20.02
CA HIS A 341 -0.78 17.72 20.55
C HIS A 341 0.26 16.98 21.41
N GLY A 342 1.53 17.04 21.03
CA GLY A 342 2.66 16.67 21.89
C GLY A 342 3.16 17.88 22.67
N GLN A 343 3.38 17.73 23.98
CA GLN A 343 3.82 18.81 24.87
C GLN A 343 5.13 19.49 24.41
N ASN A 344 5.24 20.79 24.72
CA ASN A 344 6.34 21.71 24.37
C ASN A 344 7.73 21.27 24.90
N ASP A 345 8.61 20.75 24.01
CA ASP A 345 9.96 20.24 24.37
C ASP A 345 11.16 21.10 23.85
N TYR A 346 10.95 22.11 23.00
CA TYR A 346 12.08 22.78 22.30
C TYR A 346 12.97 23.65 23.21
N THR A 347 12.37 24.41 24.12
CA THR A 347 13.14 25.16 25.13
C THR A 347 13.95 24.22 26.01
N GLN A 348 13.48 22.97 26.18
CA GLN A 348 14.16 21.95 26.96
C GLN A 348 15.34 21.31 26.19
N PHE A 349 15.26 21.15 24.87
CA PHE A 349 16.35 20.61 24.04
C PHE A 349 17.58 21.53 23.98
N ILE A 350 17.38 22.86 23.82
CA ILE A 350 18.48 23.83 23.77
C ILE A 350 19.26 23.85 25.10
N CYS A 351 18.56 23.78 26.24
CA CYS A 351 19.18 23.63 27.55
C CYS A 351 19.96 22.31 27.62
N ARG A 352 19.37 21.18 27.18
CA ARG A 352 20.01 19.85 27.19
C ARG A 352 21.33 19.78 26.42
N LEU A 353 21.48 20.45 25.27
CA LEU A 353 22.75 20.40 24.51
C LEU A 353 23.90 21.10 25.23
N LYS A 354 23.65 22.26 25.86
CA LYS A 354 24.67 22.99 26.63
C LYS A 354 24.98 22.30 27.97
N ASP A 355 24.01 21.56 28.50
CA ASP A 355 24.11 20.82 29.76
C ASP A 355 24.59 19.37 29.59
N CYS A 356 24.99 18.96 28.37
CA CYS A 356 25.53 17.62 28.11
C CYS A 356 26.73 17.34 29.03
N ALA A 357 26.73 16.18 29.71
CA ALA A 357 27.74 15.88 30.71
C ALA A 357 29.16 15.80 30.11
N ASN A 358 29.31 15.34 28.87
CA ASN A 358 30.59 15.31 28.17
C ASN A 358 30.42 15.39 26.65
N ILE A 359 31.54 15.54 25.94
CA ILE A 359 31.57 15.73 24.49
C ILE A 359 31.05 14.53 23.68
N ASN A 360 31.17 13.29 24.21
CA ASN A 360 30.64 12.10 23.53
C ASN A 360 29.11 12.13 23.49
N ILE A 361 28.48 12.46 24.62
CA ILE A 361 27.03 12.61 24.71
C ILE A 361 26.55 13.74 23.81
N LEU A 362 27.24 14.89 23.80
CA LEU A 362 26.91 16.00 22.90
C LEU A 362 26.89 15.56 21.43
N TRP A 363 27.96 14.91 20.98
CA TRP A 363 28.08 14.47 19.58
C TRP A 363 27.03 13.44 19.22
N ALA A 364 26.78 12.47 20.10
CA ALA A 364 25.71 11.50 19.90
C ALA A 364 24.34 12.17 19.83
N SER A 365 24.03 13.10 20.73
CA SER A 365 22.77 13.87 20.71
C SER A 365 22.59 14.67 19.42
N LEU A 366 23.66 15.29 18.89
CA LEU A 366 23.63 15.99 17.60
C LEU A 366 23.35 15.04 16.43
N ILE A 367 23.98 13.85 16.41
CA ILE A 367 23.73 12.83 15.38
C ILE A 367 22.27 12.39 15.40
N ILE A 368 21.74 12.04 16.58
CA ILE A 368 20.37 11.55 16.71
C ILE A 368 19.35 12.65 16.38
N GLU A 369 19.54 13.87 16.88
CA GLU A 369 18.67 15.00 16.55
C GLU A 369 18.63 15.23 15.02
N GLU A 370 19.79 15.28 14.36
CA GLU A 370 19.83 15.50 12.91
C GLU A 370 19.18 14.35 12.13
N CYS A 371 19.41 13.10 12.52
CA CYS A 371 18.70 11.95 11.96
C CYS A 371 17.17 12.15 12.05
N THR A 372 16.66 12.57 13.22
CA THR A 372 15.22 12.77 13.39
C THR A 372 14.68 13.94 12.57
N ARG A 373 15.44 15.03 12.44
CA ARG A 373 15.11 16.15 11.55
C ARG A 373 15.12 15.75 10.09
N LEU A 374 15.92 14.76 9.70
CA LEU A 374 15.92 14.18 8.35
C LEU A 374 14.83 13.12 8.14
N GLY A 375 13.97 12.90 9.14
CA GLY A 375 12.85 11.95 9.08
C GLY A 375 13.18 10.52 9.49
N LEU A 376 14.39 10.24 9.99
CA LEU A 376 14.80 8.93 10.49
C LEU A 376 14.39 8.81 11.96
N THR A 377 13.29 8.08 12.21
CA THR A 377 12.71 7.95 13.55
C THR A 377 12.82 6.53 14.13
N TYR A 378 13.24 5.55 13.34
CA TYR A 378 13.32 4.15 13.76
C TYR A 378 14.78 3.68 13.93
N PHE A 379 15.13 3.30 15.17
CA PHE A 379 16.49 2.96 15.57
C PHE A 379 16.56 1.50 16.05
N CYS A 380 17.37 0.71 15.36
CA CYS A 380 17.67 -0.68 15.68
C CYS A 380 19.01 -0.72 16.42
N ILE A 381 18.99 -1.04 17.72
CA ILE A 381 20.14 -0.88 18.62
C ILE A 381 20.59 -2.24 19.17
N ALA A 382 21.83 -2.62 18.86
CA ALA A 382 22.48 -3.76 19.48
C ALA A 382 23.16 -3.34 20.80
N PRO A 383 23.11 -4.18 21.84
CA PRO A 383 23.71 -3.85 23.13
C PRO A 383 25.24 -3.76 23.04
N GLY A 384 25.83 -2.75 23.69
CA GLY A 384 27.28 -2.70 23.87
C GLY A 384 27.78 -1.42 24.52
N SER A 385 28.96 -1.51 25.14
CA SER A 385 29.54 -0.39 25.89
C SER A 385 29.97 0.76 24.98
N ARG A 386 30.71 0.51 23.89
CA ARG A 386 31.24 1.58 23.02
C ARG A 386 30.14 2.39 22.33
N SER A 387 28.99 1.78 22.05
CA SER A 387 27.81 2.43 21.47
C SER A 387 26.92 3.15 22.48
N SER A 388 27.26 3.15 23.78
CA SER A 388 26.44 3.75 24.84
C SER A 388 26.04 5.20 24.56
N PRO A 389 26.93 6.11 24.09
CA PRO A 389 26.53 7.48 23.76
C PRO A 389 25.38 7.55 22.74
N LEU A 390 25.48 6.76 21.65
CA LEU A 390 24.46 6.71 20.60
C LEU A 390 23.16 6.05 21.10
N ALA A 391 23.27 4.94 21.83
CA ALA A 391 22.12 4.22 22.33
C ALA A 391 21.30 5.05 23.34
N ILE A 392 21.97 5.73 24.26
CA ILE A 392 21.33 6.62 25.25
C ILE A 392 20.69 7.82 24.55
N ALA A 393 21.40 8.48 23.63
CA ALA A 393 20.85 9.59 22.86
C ALA A 393 19.61 9.17 22.05
N ALA A 394 19.65 8.02 21.38
CA ALA A 394 18.52 7.50 20.60
C ALA A 394 17.32 7.17 21.50
N SER A 395 17.53 6.43 22.59
CA SER A 395 16.44 5.97 23.49
C SER A 395 15.80 7.06 24.34
N THR A 396 16.49 8.16 24.60
CA THR A 396 15.98 9.30 25.39
C THR A 396 15.34 10.39 24.52
N HIS A 397 15.45 10.28 23.20
CA HIS A 397 14.89 11.25 22.27
C HIS A 397 13.37 11.10 22.16
N PRO A 398 12.58 12.18 22.21
CA PRO A 398 11.13 12.08 22.30
C PRO A 398 10.46 11.54 21.02
N THR A 399 11.06 11.72 19.84
CA THR A 399 10.45 11.32 18.55
C THR A 399 10.95 9.99 18.00
N THR A 400 11.92 9.35 18.65
CA THR A 400 12.50 8.09 18.19
C THR A 400 11.69 6.90 18.71
N SER A 401 11.70 5.82 17.93
CA SER A 401 11.27 4.49 18.33
C SER A 401 12.48 3.58 18.26
N CYS A 402 12.82 2.96 19.38
CA CYS A 402 14.00 2.11 19.48
C CYS A 402 13.59 0.65 19.65
N ILE A 403 14.20 -0.25 18.88
CA ILE A 403 14.13 -1.69 19.10
C ILE A 403 15.52 -2.21 19.41
N ALA A 404 15.62 -3.10 20.40
CA ALA A 404 16.86 -3.76 20.73
C ALA A 404 16.80 -5.24 20.38
N CYS A 405 17.91 -5.81 19.90
CA CYS A 405 18.07 -7.24 19.71
C CYS A 405 19.51 -7.63 20.07
N ILE A 406 19.67 -8.82 20.64
CA ILE A 406 20.98 -9.33 21.06
C ILE A 406 21.82 -9.83 19.88
N ASP A 407 21.18 -10.20 18.78
CA ASP A 407 21.82 -10.70 17.56
C ASP A 407 21.87 -9.55 16.54
N GLU A 408 23.06 -9.00 16.29
CA GLU A 408 23.27 -7.91 15.33
C GLU A 408 22.82 -8.26 13.90
N ARG A 409 22.96 -9.53 13.49
CA ARG A 409 22.55 -9.97 12.15
C ARG A 409 21.03 -9.89 12.02
N SER A 410 20.29 -10.49 12.97
CA SER A 410 18.83 -10.41 13.01
C SER A 410 18.36 -8.96 13.13
N LEU A 411 19.01 -8.13 13.96
CA LEU A 411 18.71 -6.71 14.08
C LEU A 411 18.87 -5.94 12.77
N ALA A 412 19.92 -6.23 12.00
CA ALA A 412 20.19 -5.59 10.72
C ALA A 412 19.13 -5.95 9.67
N PHE A 413 18.73 -7.22 9.61
CA PHE A 413 17.64 -7.66 8.74
C PHE A 413 16.28 -7.09 9.16
N HIS A 414 16.03 -6.91 10.45
CA HIS A 414 14.86 -6.17 10.94
C HIS A 414 14.85 -4.73 10.42
N ALA A 415 15.99 -4.05 10.43
CA ALA A 415 16.13 -2.73 9.82
C ALA A 415 15.86 -2.75 8.30
N VAL A 416 16.34 -3.76 7.56
CA VAL A 416 16.02 -3.97 6.13
C VAL A 416 14.51 -4.08 5.93
N GLY A 417 13.84 -4.89 6.75
CA GLY A 417 12.40 -5.09 6.70
C GLY A 417 11.63 -3.79 6.89
N TYR A 418 11.95 -3.04 7.93
CA TYR A 418 11.33 -1.74 8.21
C TYR A 418 11.51 -0.77 7.05
N ALA A 419 12.74 -0.63 6.54
CA ALA A 419 13.04 0.31 5.47
C ALA A 419 12.36 -0.08 4.15
N LYS A 420 12.18 -1.37 3.90
CA LYS A 420 11.50 -1.90 2.71
C LYS A 420 10.02 -1.52 2.65
N SER A 421 9.27 -1.63 3.75
CA SER A 421 7.83 -1.29 3.77
C SER A 421 7.54 0.18 4.06
N SER A 422 8.33 0.83 4.93
CA SER A 422 8.11 2.24 5.27
C SER A 422 8.64 3.21 4.21
N HIS A 423 9.54 2.73 3.34
CA HIS A 423 10.32 3.53 2.39
C HIS A 423 11.16 4.64 3.07
N LYS A 424 11.37 4.55 4.38
CA LYS A 424 12.22 5.45 5.18
C LYS A 424 13.46 4.68 5.65
N PRO A 425 14.64 5.32 5.73
CA PRO A 425 15.81 4.63 6.23
C PRO A 425 15.66 4.23 7.70
N ALA A 426 16.01 2.99 8.04
CA ALA A 426 16.25 2.59 9.42
C ALA A 426 17.68 2.97 9.84
N VAL A 427 17.87 3.32 11.11
CA VAL A 427 19.19 3.52 11.69
C VAL A 427 19.60 2.27 12.45
N VAL A 428 20.77 1.71 12.16
CA VAL A 428 21.34 0.56 12.89
C VAL A 428 22.51 1.05 13.74
N ILE A 429 22.43 0.86 15.06
CA ILE A 429 23.49 1.19 16.01
C ILE A 429 24.10 -0.10 16.54
N THR A 430 25.42 -0.25 16.40
CA THR A 430 26.18 -1.35 17.02
C THR A 430 27.39 -0.84 17.78
N SER A 431 27.87 -1.65 18.72
CA SER A 431 29.20 -1.49 19.30
C SER A 431 30.29 -1.86 18.28
N SER A 432 31.56 -1.75 18.69
CA SER A 432 32.72 -2.11 17.85
C SER A 432 32.95 -3.61 17.78
N GLY A 433 33.84 -4.01 16.87
CA GLY A 433 34.29 -5.38 16.72
C GLY A 433 33.37 -6.18 15.79
N THR A 434 33.25 -7.48 16.05
CA THR A 434 32.47 -8.39 15.20
C THR A 434 30.97 -8.07 15.15
N ALA A 435 30.46 -7.25 16.08
CA ALA A 435 29.12 -6.67 16.00
C ALA A 435 28.89 -5.96 14.65
N VAL A 436 29.91 -5.23 14.15
CA VAL A 436 29.89 -4.58 12.83
C VAL A 436 29.89 -5.61 11.71
N SER A 437 30.68 -6.67 11.82
CA SER A 437 30.77 -7.73 10.82
C SER A 437 29.47 -8.53 10.67
N ASN A 438 28.68 -8.68 11.74
CA ASN A 438 27.38 -9.35 11.70
C ASN A 438 26.33 -8.58 10.88
N LEU A 439 26.52 -7.28 10.64
CA LEU A 439 25.63 -6.49 9.78
C LEU A 439 25.79 -6.84 8.29
N HIS A 440 26.91 -7.45 7.91
CA HIS A 440 27.33 -7.59 6.51
C HIS A 440 26.28 -8.27 5.61
N PRO A 441 25.62 -9.38 6.00
CA PRO A 441 24.63 -10.02 5.11
C PRO A 441 23.43 -9.11 4.80
N ALA A 442 22.91 -8.40 5.81
CA ALA A 442 21.84 -7.44 5.63
C ALA A 442 22.28 -6.21 4.79
N VAL A 443 23.53 -5.77 4.92
CA VAL A 443 24.11 -4.71 4.08
C VAL A 443 24.18 -5.14 2.62
N VAL A 444 24.58 -6.38 2.34
CA VAL A 444 24.58 -6.93 0.98
C VAL A 444 23.17 -6.96 0.43
N GLU A 445 22.21 -7.50 1.18
CA GLU A 445 20.80 -7.55 0.76
C GLU A 445 20.26 -6.15 0.46
N ALA A 446 20.42 -5.21 1.40
CA ALA A 446 19.99 -3.82 1.22
C ALA A 446 20.64 -3.15 0.01
N SER A 447 21.91 -3.43 -0.25
CA SER A 447 22.63 -2.90 -1.40
C SER A 447 22.08 -3.43 -2.72
N GLN A 448 21.81 -4.73 -2.81
CA GLN A 448 21.28 -5.35 -4.02
C GLN A 448 19.83 -4.93 -4.27
N GLU A 449 19.05 -4.65 -3.24
CA GLU A 449 17.63 -4.28 -3.34
C GLU A 449 17.34 -2.79 -3.27
N PHE A 450 18.38 -1.94 -3.23
CA PHE A 450 18.26 -0.49 -3.10
C PHE A 450 17.48 -0.06 -1.85
N VAL A 451 17.60 -0.79 -0.75
CA VAL A 451 16.97 -0.45 0.54
C VAL A 451 17.87 0.53 1.31
N PRO A 452 17.37 1.71 1.68
CA PRO A 452 18.19 2.71 2.37
C PRO A 452 18.37 2.36 3.86
N LEU A 453 19.62 2.37 4.34
CA LEU A 453 19.95 2.15 5.76
C LEU A 453 21.05 3.13 6.19
N LEU A 454 21.01 3.59 7.45
CA LEU A 454 22.10 4.34 8.06
C LEU A 454 22.76 3.49 9.16
N LEU A 455 23.98 3.02 8.92
CA LEU A 455 24.74 2.23 9.88
C LEU A 455 25.62 3.16 10.71
N LEU A 456 25.33 3.26 12.01
CA LEU A 456 26.12 4.01 12.99
C LEU A 456 26.92 3.02 13.85
N THR A 457 28.17 2.76 13.47
CA THR A 457 29.00 1.75 14.14
C THR A 457 29.95 2.43 15.12
N ALA A 458 29.79 2.18 16.41
CA ALA A 458 30.70 2.75 17.40
C ALA A 458 32.08 2.11 17.31
N ASP A 459 33.14 2.90 17.43
CA ASP A 459 34.51 2.45 17.25
C ASP A 459 35.42 2.91 18.40
N ARG A 460 36.59 2.28 18.49
CA ARG A 460 37.68 2.74 19.35
C ARG A 460 38.36 3.95 18.73
N PRO A 461 38.90 4.88 19.53
CA PRO A 461 39.65 6.01 19.03
C PRO A 461 40.96 5.54 18.38
N PRO A 462 41.59 6.36 17.50
CA PRO A 462 42.75 5.95 16.71
C PRO A 462 43.92 5.40 17.54
N GLU A 463 44.15 5.93 18.74
CA GLU A 463 45.23 5.45 19.63
C GLU A 463 45.04 4.01 20.15
N LEU A 464 43.85 3.41 19.97
CA LEU A 464 43.54 2.03 20.34
C LEU A 464 43.31 1.11 19.13
N GLN A 465 43.55 1.60 17.91
CA GLN A 465 43.49 0.79 16.69
C GLN A 465 44.82 0.07 16.45
N ASP A 466 44.79 -1.16 15.93
CA ASP A 466 45.96 -1.98 15.56
C ASP A 466 47.01 -2.22 16.66
N VAL A 467 46.62 -2.05 17.93
CA VAL A 467 47.50 -2.25 19.10
C VAL A 467 47.07 -3.45 19.97
N GLY A 468 46.19 -4.31 19.46
CA GLY A 468 45.65 -5.44 20.23
C GLY A 468 44.68 -5.04 21.34
N ALA A 469 44.10 -3.83 21.28
CA ALA A 469 43.08 -3.40 22.22
C ALA A 469 41.83 -4.30 22.11
N ASN A 470 41.23 -4.62 23.25
CA ASN A 470 40.08 -5.53 23.30
C ASN A 470 38.93 -5.04 22.41
N GLN A 471 38.43 -5.94 21.54
CA GLN A 471 37.28 -5.72 20.66
C GLN A 471 37.44 -4.43 19.79
N ALA A 472 38.67 -4.12 19.39
CA ALA A 472 39.00 -3.16 18.33
C ALA A 472 39.36 -3.93 17.06
N ILE A 473 38.77 -3.55 15.92
CA ILE A 473 39.07 -4.11 14.59
C ILE A 473 39.18 -2.96 13.59
N ASN A 474 39.66 -3.23 12.38
CA ASN A 474 39.58 -2.26 11.30
C ASN A 474 38.13 -2.12 10.79
N GLN A 475 37.48 -1.01 11.17
CA GLN A 475 36.13 -0.65 10.73
C GLN A 475 36.13 0.33 9.55
N VAL A 476 37.29 0.77 9.08
CA VAL A 476 37.39 1.69 7.93
C VAL A 476 37.00 0.95 6.67
N ASN A 477 35.98 1.46 5.97
CA ASN A 477 35.44 0.86 4.74
C ASN A 477 35.08 -0.64 4.88
N HIS A 478 34.60 -1.05 6.05
CA HIS A 478 34.40 -2.46 6.42
C HIS A 478 33.46 -3.23 5.47
N PHE A 479 32.48 -2.54 4.88
CA PHE A 479 31.49 -3.12 3.97
C PHE A 479 31.83 -2.94 2.48
N GLY A 480 32.97 -2.30 2.17
CA GLY A 480 33.44 -2.09 0.80
C GLY A 480 32.37 -1.49 -0.13
N PRO A 481 32.20 -2.03 -1.34
CA PRO A 481 31.30 -1.45 -2.36
C PRO A 481 29.80 -1.68 -2.06
N PHE A 482 29.44 -2.42 -1.01
CA PHE A 482 28.04 -2.65 -0.68
C PHE A 482 27.37 -1.41 -0.10
N VAL A 483 28.12 -0.46 0.46
CA VAL A 483 27.58 0.82 0.91
C VAL A 483 27.69 1.91 -0.18
N ARG A 484 26.70 2.81 -0.24
CA ARG A 484 26.71 3.97 -1.15
C ARG A 484 27.68 5.06 -0.69
N HIS A 485 27.92 5.13 0.62
CA HIS A 485 28.81 6.08 1.23
C HIS A 485 29.41 5.51 2.51
N PHE A 486 30.69 5.79 2.73
CA PHE A 486 31.39 5.54 3.98
C PHE A 486 32.01 6.85 4.48
N PHE A 487 31.82 7.18 5.75
CA PHE A 487 32.52 8.27 6.41
C PHE A 487 32.91 7.86 7.83
N SER A 488 34.16 8.12 8.22
CA SER A 488 34.59 7.97 9.61
C SER A 488 34.58 9.33 10.26
N LEU A 489 33.72 9.52 11.26
CA LEU A 489 33.74 10.71 12.09
C LEU A 489 35.09 10.79 12.83
N PRO A 490 35.62 11.99 13.08
CA PRO A 490 36.72 12.15 14.01
C PRO A 490 36.25 11.88 15.45
N VAL A 491 37.20 11.62 16.34
CA VAL A 491 36.89 11.46 17.77
C VAL A 491 36.27 12.77 18.29
N PRO A 492 35.17 12.71 19.06
CA PRO A 492 34.53 13.89 19.62
C PRO A 492 35.53 14.82 20.33
N SER A 493 35.55 16.08 19.88
CA SER A 493 36.38 17.15 20.45
C SER A 493 35.62 18.47 20.44
N GLY A 494 35.88 19.31 21.45
CA GLY A 494 35.35 20.67 21.52
C GLY A 494 36.00 21.64 20.54
N ASP A 495 37.11 21.25 19.90
CA ASP A 495 37.82 22.07 18.90
C ASP A 495 37.30 21.86 17.48
N ILE A 496 36.52 20.80 17.25
CA ILE A 496 35.92 20.49 15.96
C ILE A 496 34.50 21.06 15.94
N SER A 497 34.18 21.83 14.88
CA SER A 497 32.86 22.42 14.71
C SER A 497 31.77 21.34 14.60
N ALA A 498 30.75 21.42 15.46
CA ALA A 498 29.61 20.51 15.47
C ALA A 498 28.83 20.51 14.15
N ARG A 499 28.87 21.62 13.38
CA ARG A 499 28.31 21.67 12.01
C ARG A 499 28.78 20.52 11.13
N MET A 500 30.04 20.10 11.25
CA MET A 500 30.58 19.01 10.43
C MET A 500 29.84 17.70 10.70
N VAL A 501 29.50 17.42 11.96
CA VAL A 501 28.68 16.25 12.33
C VAL A 501 27.32 16.33 11.66
N LEU A 502 26.61 17.46 11.79
CA LEU A 502 25.29 17.65 11.18
C LEU A 502 25.34 17.47 9.66
N THR A 503 26.24 18.18 8.97
CA THR A 503 26.37 18.10 7.50
C THR A 503 26.81 16.73 7.00
N SER A 504 27.53 15.95 7.82
CA SER A 504 27.94 14.59 7.47
C SER A 504 26.75 13.64 7.51
N ILE A 505 25.88 13.78 8.51
CA ILE A 505 24.63 13.02 8.60
C ILE A 505 23.68 13.43 7.47
N ASP A 506 23.54 14.73 7.20
CA ASP A 506 22.76 15.26 6.06
C ASP A 506 23.19 14.61 4.73
N SER A 507 24.49 14.60 4.48
CA SER A 507 25.07 14.03 3.25
C SER A 507 24.86 12.52 3.16
N ALA A 508 25.08 11.80 4.26
CA ALA A 508 24.90 10.35 4.32
C ALA A 508 23.45 9.95 4.03
N VAL A 509 22.48 10.61 4.66
CA VAL A 509 21.05 10.34 4.44
C VAL A 509 20.62 10.71 3.03
N HIS A 510 21.09 11.85 2.50
CA HIS A 510 20.81 12.24 1.12
C HIS A 510 21.32 11.19 0.12
N ILE A 511 22.53 10.66 0.32
CA ILE A 511 23.10 9.61 -0.54
C ILE A 511 22.33 8.29 -0.37
N ALA A 512 22.00 7.90 0.85
CA ALA A 512 21.26 6.66 1.12
C ALA A 512 19.90 6.61 0.40
N THR A 513 19.25 7.78 0.27
CA THR A 513 17.89 7.95 -0.29
C THR A 513 17.87 8.45 -1.73
N SER A 514 19.02 8.72 -2.32
CA SER A 514 19.14 9.13 -3.74
C SER A 514 19.45 7.95 -4.63
N SER A 515 18.95 7.97 -5.87
CA SER A 515 19.12 6.86 -6.81
C SER A 515 20.61 6.74 -7.25
N PRO A 516 21.25 5.56 -7.14
CA PRO A 516 20.72 4.31 -6.59
C PRO A 516 20.70 4.30 -5.05
N CYS A 517 19.52 4.10 -4.46
CA CYS A 517 19.36 4.03 -3.01
C CYS A 517 20.16 2.86 -2.42
N GLY A 518 20.46 2.90 -1.13
CA GLY A 518 21.17 1.80 -0.46
C GLY A 518 21.74 2.15 0.91
N PRO A 519 22.44 1.20 1.54
CA PRO A 519 23.01 1.40 2.87
C PRO A 519 24.19 2.38 2.84
N VAL A 520 24.34 3.18 3.88
CA VAL A 520 25.51 4.05 4.13
C VAL A 520 26.09 3.76 5.52
N HIS A 521 27.40 3.95 5.66
CA HIS A 521 28.13 3.60 6.88
C HIS A 521 28.84 4.81 7.48
N ILE A 522 28.45 5.17 8.70
CA ILE A 522 29.13 6.18 9.51
C ILE A 522 29.82 5.48 10.68
N ASN A 523 31.15 5.54 10.68
CA ASN A 523 31.97 5.02 11.77
C ASN A 523 32.13 6.10 12.86
N CYS A 524 31.83 5.75 14.11
CA CYS A 524 31.70 6.70 15.22
C CYS A 524 32.72 6.38 16.34
N PRO A 525 33.96 6.87 16.28
CA PRO A 525 34.96 6.58 17.31
C PRO A 525 34.68 7.36 18.59
N PHE A 526 34.61 6.68 19.74
CA PHE A 526 34.38 7.31 21.05
C PHE A 526 35.51 7.00 22.03
N ARG A 527 36.12 8.04 22.61
CA ARG A 527 37.13 7.92 23.67
C ARG A 527 36.45 7.78 25.03
N GLU A 528 37.01 6.95 25.91
CA GLU A 528 36.51 6.86 27.30
C GLU A 528 36.68 8.18 28.07
N PRO A 529 35.75 8.50 28.98
CA PRO A 529 34.63 7.70 29.47
C PRO A 529 33.41 7.78 28.56
N LEU A 530 32.69 6.66 28.47
CA LEU A 530 31.51 6.49 27.61
C LEU A 530 30.20 6.79 28.34
N GLU A 531 30.23 6.69 29.67
CA GLU A 531 29.11 6.99 30.55
C GLU A 531 28.83 8.49 30.64
N ASN A 532 27.67 8.85 31.19
CA ASN A 532 27.25 10.23 31.39
C ASN A 532 27.99 10.92 32.56
N SER A 533 29.30 10.70 32.68
CA SER A 533 30.13 11.33 33.71
C SER A 533 30.47 12.78 33.30
N PRO A 534 30.22 13.77 34.19
CA PRO A 534 30.51 15.17 33.89
C PRO A 534 32.01 15.39 33.61
N ARG A 535 32.32 15.96 32.44
CA ARG A 535 33.64 16.44 32.05
C ARG A 535 33.50 17.78 31.36
N THR A 536 34.41 18.69 31.66
CA THR A 536 34.46 19.98 30.97
C THR A 536 34.77 19.78 29.49
N TRP A 537 34.00 20.44 28.64
CA TRP A 537 34.21 20.47 27.20
C TRP A 537 34.02 21.91 26.69
N ASN A 538 34.62 22.21 25.55
CA ASN A 538 34.62 23.56 25.01
C ASN A 538 33.32 23.82 24.19
N PRO A 539 32.45 24.76 24.61
CA PRO A 539 31.21 25.06 23.90
C PRO A 539 31.42 25.78 22.56
N ILE A 540 32.65 26.19 22.23
CA ILE A 540 32.99 26.81 20.94
C ILE A 540 32.58 25.93 19.75
N CYS A 541 32.57 24.59 19.90
CA CYS A 541 32.10 23.68 18.85
C CYS A 541 30.66 23.95 18.40
N LEU A 542 29.81 24.53 19.25
CA LEU A 542 28.41 24.85 18.96
C LEU A 542 28.21 26.21 18.25
N ARG A 543 29.28 26.97 18.04
CA ARG A 543 29.20 28.31 17.46
C ARG A 543 28.53 28.30 16.09
N GLY A 544 27.45 29.07 15.94
CA GLY A 544 26.71 29.20 14.68
C GLY A 544 25.65 28.12 14.47
N LEU A 545 25.26 27.40 15.52
CA LEU A 545 24.09 26.52 15.52
C LEU A 545 22.82 27.18 16.08
N ASP A 546 22.87 28.45 16.48
CA ASP A 546 21.75 29.14 17.15
C ASP A 546 20.44 29.06 16.34
N SER A 547 20.52 29.31 15.03
CA SER A 547 19.37 29.19 14.12
C SER A 547 18.85 27.76 14.02
N TRP A 548 19.74 26.78 13.89
CA TRP A 548 19.36 25.37 13.82
C TRP A 548 18.70 24.91 15.12
N MET A 549 19.27 25.27 16.28
CA MET A 549 18.72 24.97 17.61
C MET A 549 17.34 25.56 17.83
N SER A 550 17.04 26.71 17.21
CA SER A 550 15.73 27.39 17.32
C SER A 550 14.64 26.83 16.40
N THR A 551 14.96 25.87 15.54
CA THR A 551 14.05 25.32 14.53
C THR A 551 14.03 23.79 14.59
N SER A 552 13.12 23.17 13.84
CA SER A 552 12.99 21.71 13.70
C SER A 552 13.37 21.21 12.30
N VAL A 553 13.99 22.06 11.49
CA VAL A 553 14.41 21.72 10.13
C VAL A 553 15.84 21.17 10.13
N PRO A 554 16.20 20.31 9.15
CA PRO A 554 17.58 19.87 8.96
C PRO A 554 18.55 21.02 8.83
N PHE A 555 19.81 20.78 9.18
CA PHE A 555 20.89 21.75 9.01
C PHE A 555 21.12 22.04 7.53
N THR A 556 21.15 21.01 6.68
CA THR A 556 21.28 21.14 5.23
C THR A 556 20.03 20.64 4.52
N SER A 557 19.39 21.52 3.75
CA SER A 557 18.27 21.14 2.87
C SER A 557 18.76 20.82 1.46
N TYR A 558 18.56 19.59 1.01
CA TYR A 558 18.84 19.17 -0.37
C TYR A 558 17.64 19.46 -1.27
N ILE A 559 17.74 20.51 -2.08
CA ILE A 559 16.65 20.95 -2.96
C ILE A 559 16.78 20.22 -4.30
N ARG A 560 15.80 19.38 -4.64
CA ARG A 560 15.69 18.78 -5.97
C ARG A 560 15.04 19.79 -6.91
N VAL A 561 15.81 20.33 -7.86
CA VAL A 561 15.24 21.14 -8.93
C VAL A 561 14.55 20.20 -9.92
N GLN A 562 13.25 19.97 -9.73
CA GLN A 562 12.42 19.32 -10.75
C GLN A 562 12.50 20.18 -12.01
N HIS A 563 13.27 19.75 -13.00
CA HIS A 563 13.21 20.37 -14.31
C HIS A 563 11.80 20.12 -14.82
N SER A 564 11.11 21.16 -15.28
CA SER A 564 9.84 21.00 -15.97
C SER A 564 10.10 20.15 -17.20
N TYR A 565 9.80 18.85 -17.08
CA TYR A 565 10.25 17.77 -17.95
C TYR A 565 9.70 17.83 -19.39
N ARG A 566 9.11 18.95 -19.82
CA ARG A 566 8.54 19.09 -21.18
C ARG A 566 9.56 19.37 -22.29
N CYS A 567 10.82 19.75 -21.98
CA CYS A 567 11.71 20.28 -23.02
C CYS A 567 12.84 19.37 -23.54
N ASN A 568 13.09 18.17 -23.01
CA ASN A 568 14.16 17.28 -23.54
C ASN A 568 13.81 15.77 -23.60
N TYR A 569 12.59 15.37 -23.24
CA TYR A 569 12.18 13.96 -23.31
C TYR A 569 11.91 13.45 -24.73
N ASN A 570 11.55 14.36 -25.65
CA ASN A 570 10.98 13.96 -26.94
C ASN A 570 11.93 13.02 -27.70
N THR A 571 13.20 13.39 -27.95
CA THR A 571 14.01 12.63 -28.91
C THR A 571 14.34 11.18 -28.54
N PHE A 572 14.49 10.82 -27.25
CA PHE A 572 14.87 9.44 -26.85
C PHE A 572 13.66 8.57 -26.49
N MET A 573 12.57 9.17 -25.99
CA MET A 573 11.33 8.43 -25.77
C MET A 573 10.55 8.21 -27.07
N ASP A 574 10.74 9.05 -28.08
CA ASP A 574 10.12 8.89 -29.40
C ASP A 574 10.47 7.53 -30.04
N ASP A 575 11.71 7.05 -29.90
CA ASP A 575 12.11 5.72 -30.40
C ASP A 575 11.37 4.59 -29.69
N ALA A 576 11.30 4.63 -28.36
CA ALA A 576 10.56 3.65 -27.56
C ALA A 576 9.05 3.70 -27.86
N LEU A 577 8.49 4.90 -28.05
CA LEU A 577 7.10 5.09 -28.46
C LEU A 577 6.81 4.50 -29.83
N GLU A 578 7.68 4.73 -30.82
CA GLU A 578 7.52 4.19 -32.17
C GLU A 578 7.50 2.66 -32.15
N VAL A 579 8.35 2.04 -31.35
CA VAL A 579 8.36 0.59 -31.13
C VAL A 579 7.03 0.13 -30.51
N ILE A 580 6.56 0.79 -29.45
CA ILE A 580 5.31 0.44 -28.77
C ILE A 580 4.11 0.59 -29.70
N LYS A 581 4.03 1.67 -30.48
CA LYS A 581 2.94 1.94 -31.44
C LYS A 581 2.87 0.90 -32.57
N LYS A 582 4.02 0.37 -33.01
CA LYS A 582 4.12 -0.64 -34.08
C LYS A 582 3.91 -2.08 -33.60
N SER A 583 3.79 -2.28 -32.28
CA SER A 583 3.60 -3.58 -31.66
C SER A 583 2.31 -4.27 -32.14
N ASN A 584 2.43 -5.54 -32.52
CA ASN A 584 1.30 -6.42 -32.83
C ASN A 584 1.04 -7.46 -31.73
N ARG A 585 2.05 -7.81 -30.93
CA ARG A 585 2.02 -8.81 -29.85
C ARG A 585 2.80 -8.31 -28.64
N GLY A 586 2.36 -7.16 -28.14
CA GLY A 586 2.98 -6.54 -26.98
C GLY A 586 2.69 -7.30 -25.70
N LEU A 587 3.72 -7.52 -24.88
CA LEU A 587 3.60 -8.17 -23.57
C LEU A 587 3.99 -7.17 -22.48
N LEU A 588 3.11 -6.97 -21.49
CA LEU A 588 3.43 -6.20 -20.29
C LEU A 588 3.83 -7.16 -19.16
N LEU A 589 5.03 -7.02 -18.63
CA LEU A 589 5.56 -7.81 -17.52
C LEU A 589 5.73 -6.94 -16.28
N LEU A 590 5.05 -7.27 -15.20
CA LEU A 590 5.15 -6.55 -13.93
C LEU A 590 6.02 -7.38 -12.98
N GLY A 591 7.25 -6.92 -12.78
CA GLY A 591 8.23 -7.53 -11.87
C GLY A 591 8.01 -7.09 -10.41
N ALA A 592 9.09 -7.01 -9.64
CA ALA A 592 9.02 -6.52 -8.26
C ALA A 592 8.67 -5.02 -8.24
N ILE A 593 7.57 -4.70 -7.55
CA ILE A 593 7.09 -3.32 -7.35
C ILE A 593 6.79 -3.15 -5.86
N HIS A 594 7.33 -2.11 -5.24
CA HIS A 594 7.32 -2.00 -3.79
C HIS A 594 6.41 -0.89 -3.24
N ARG A 595 6.12 0.14 -4.05
CA ARG A 595 5.26 1.27 -3.66
C ARG A 595 3.85 1.09 -4.18
N GLU A 596 2.86 1.46 -3.36
CA GLU A 596 1.44 1.39 -3.73
C GLU A 596 1.13 2.25 -4.99
N ASP A 597 1.80 3.40 -5.15
CA ASP A 597 1.65 4.28 -6.33
C ASP A 597 2.18 3.68 -7.63
N ASP A 598 3.26 2.88 -7.53
CA ASP A 598 3.84 2.23 -8.69
C ASP A 598 2.91 1.10 -9.17
N ILE A 599 2.28 0.38 -8.24
CA ILE A 599 1.25 -0.63 -8.55
C ILE A 599 0.03 0.04 -9.21
N TRP A 600 -0.43 1.16 -8.64
CA TRP A 600 -1.50 1.97 -9.21
C TRP A 600 -1.19 2.42 -10.65
N ALA A 601 0.01 2.95 -10.88
CA ALA A 601 0.45 3.40 -12.20
C ALA A 601 0.56 2.23 -13.19
N ALA A 602 1.07 1.07 -12.75
CA ALA A 602 1.15 -0.13 -13.57
C ALA A 602 -0.24 -0.64 -13.99
N LEU A 603 -1.25 -0.57 -13.11
CA LEU A 603 -2.64 -0.93 -13.44
C LEU A 603 -3.27 0.02 -14.46
N LEU A 604 -3.06 1.33 -14.31
CA LEU A 604 -3.56 2.30 -15.29
C LEU A 604 -2.86 2.16 -16.65
N LEU A 605 -1.55 1.87 -16.63
CA LEU A 605 -0.80 1.57 -17.84
C LEU A 605 -1.29 0.28 -18.51
N ALA A 606 -1.51 -0.78 -17.74
CA ALA A 606 -2.06 -2.05 -18.24
C ALA A 606 -3.41 -1.85 -18.93
N LYS A 607 -4.32 -1.09 -18.30
CA LYS A 607 -5.61 -0.72 -18.88
C LYS A 607 -5.44 0.05 -20.18
N HIS A 608 -4.56 1.04 -20.19
CA HIS A 608 -4.31 1.88 -21.36
C HIS A 608 -3.76 1.08 -22.53
N LEU A 609 -2.76 0.23 -22.29
CA LEU A 609 -2.13 -0.61 -23.31
C LEU A 609 -3.08 -1.69 -23.84
N SER A 610 -3.96 -2.23 -23.00
CA SER A 610 -4.79 -3.39 -23.33
C SER A 610 -3.97 -4.59 -23.82
N TRP A 611 -2.71 -4.72 -23.37
CA TRP A 611 -1.83 -5.85 -23.67
C TRP A 611 -2.02 -6.95 -22.62
N PRO A 612 -1.72 -8.23 -22.95
CA PRO A 612 -1.61 -9.28 -21.95
C PRO A 612 -0.58 -8.90 -20.87
N VAL A 613 -0.98 -9.05 -19.62
CA VAL A 613 -0.19 -8.67 -18.44
C VAL A 613 0.25 -9.91 -17.69
N VAL A 614 1.56 -10.11 -17.61
CA VAL A 614 2.19 -11.15 -16.79
C VAL A 614 2.63 -10.51 -15.48
N VAL A 615 2.25 -11.10 -14.36
CA VAL A 615 2.54 -10.56 -13.03
C VAL A 615 3.41 -11.52 -12.25
N ASP A 616 4.58 -11.04 -11.83
CA ASP A 616 5.38 -11.71 -10.81
C ASP A 616 4.70 -11.61 -9.45
N ILE A 617 4.86 -12.60 -8.57
CA ILE A 617 4.32 -12.54 -7.20
C ILE A 617 4.74 -11.26 -6.45
N LEU A 618 5.94 -10.73 -6.68
CA LEU A 618 6.43 -9.50 -6.03
C LEU A 618 5.86 -8.21 -6.60
N SER A 619 5.05 -8.28 -7.65
CA SER A 619 4.23 -7.13 -8.06
C SER A 619 3.06 -6.89 -7.09
N GLY A 620 2.71 -7.87 -6.26
CA GLY A 620 1.50 -7.88 -5.43
C GLY A 620 0.20 -8.11 -6.20
N LEU A 621 0.20 -7.91 -7.52
CA LEU A 621 -0.98 -8.04 -8.38
C LEU A 621 -1.39 -9.48 -8.64
N ARG A 622 -0.54 -10.46 -8.34
CA ARG A 622 -0.92 -11.87 -8.36
C ARG A 622 -1.95 -12.23 -7.29
N LEU A 623 -1.96 -11.47 -6.19
CA LEU A 623 -2.91 -11.61 -5.07
C LEU A 623 -4.02 -10.54 -5.11
N ARG A 624 -4.26 -9.92 -6.27
CA ARG A 624 -5.31 -8.92 -6.44
C ARG A 624 -6.68 -9.50 -6.10
N LYS A 625 -7.50 -8.74 -5.38
CA LYS A 625 -8.91 -9.07 -5.09
C LYS A 625 -9.81 -8.05 -5.78
N TYR A 626 -10.90 -8.49 -6.40
CA TYR A 626 -11.83 -7.58 -7.08
C TYR A 626 -13.00 -7.22 -6.15
N PHE A 627 -13.40 -5.94 -6.12
CA PHE A 627 -14.62 -5.48 -5.47
C PHE A 627 -15.68 -5.20 -6.54
N VAL A 628 -16.88 -5.77 -6.41
CA VAL A 628 -17.99 -5.55 -7.36
C VAL A 628 -18.88 -4.42 -6.82
N PRO A 629 -18.93 -3.26 -7.51
CA PRO A 629 -20.06 -3.00 -8.40
C PRO A 629 -19.68 -2.42 -9.78
N PHE A 630 -18.41 -2.50 -10.21
CA PHE A 630 -17.98 -2.04 -11.54
C PHE A 630 -17.70 -3.22 -12.51
N PRO A 631 -18.73 -3.79 -13.17
CA PRO A 631 -18.54 -4.85 -14.18
C PRO A 631 -17.70 -4.39 -15.39
N GLU A 632 -17.56 -3.08 -15.63
CA GLU A 632 -16.78 -2.53 -16.75
C GLU A 632 -15.25 -2.74 -16.61
N PHE A 633 -14.75 -2.96 -15.39
CA PHE A 633 -13.31 -3.13 -15.13
C PHE A 633 -12.85 -4.60 -15.12
N GLU A 634 -13.74 -5.56 -14.81
CA GLU A 634 -13.44 -6.99 -14.93
C GLU A 634 -13.13 -7.38 -16.39
N ASP A 635 -13.71 -6.65 -17.36
CA ASP A 635 -13.59 -6.95 -18.79
C ASP A 635 -12.41 -6.26 -19.52
N THR A 636 -11.54 -5.47 -18.85
CA THR A 636 -10.53 -4.63 -19.56
C THR A 636 -9.05 -5.02 -19.44
N ILE A 637 -8.61 -5.74 -18.39
CA ILE A 637 -7.19 -6.15 -18.28
C ILE A 637 -7.06 -7.68 -18.34
N LEU A 638 -6.33 -8.17 -19.34
CA LEU A 638 -6.03 -9.59 -19.48
C LEU A 638 -4.78 -9.97 -18.68
N PHE A 639 -4.96 -10.47 -17.46
CA PHE A 639 -3.88 -11.05 -16.67
C PHE A 639 -3.60 -12.51 -17.08
N ILE A 640 -2.31 -12.85 -17.22
CA ILE A 640 -1.81 -14.20 -17.53
C ILE A 640 -1.00 -14.71 -16.33
N ASP A 641 -1.71 -15.12 -15.27
CA ASP A 641 -1.09 -15.58 -14.02
C ASP A 641 -0.38 -16.94 -14.19
N HIS A 642 -0.85 -17.78 -15.10
CA HIS A 642 -0.35 -19.15 -15.25
C HIS A 642 0.66 -19.30 -16.41
N LEU A 643 1.28 -18.20 -16.86
CA LEU A 643 2.26 -18.24 -17.96
C LEU A 643 3.39 -19.24 -17.67
N ASP A 644 3.85 -19.30 -16.42
CA ASP A 644 4.87 -20.23 -15.99
C ASP A 644 4.53 -21.70 -16.31
N HIS A 645 3.28 -22.10 -16.06
CA HIS A 645 2.77 -23.44 -16.39
C HIS A 645 2.47 -23.61 -17.87
N MET A 646 1.95 -22.57 -18.54
CA MET A 646 1.74 -22.55 -19.99
C MET A 646 3.03 -22.88 -20.76
N LEU A 647 4.15 -22.36 -20.28
CA LEU A 647 5.50 -22.59 -20.83
C LEU A 647 6.06 -23.98 -20.50
N LEU A 648 5.29 -24.94 -19.99
CA LEU A 648 5.69 -26.35 -19.97
C LEU A 648 5.53 -27.01 -21.34
N SER A 649 4.56 -26.56 -22.14
CA SER A 649 4.35 -27.03 -23.51
C SER A 649 5.35 -26.38 -24.46
N ASP A 650 6.15 -27.19 -25.16
CA ASP A 650 7.10 -26.70 -26.18
C ASP A 650 6.37 -26.06 -27.37
N SER A 651 5.17 -26.55 -27.70
CA SER A 651 4.29 -25.97 -28.72
C SER A 651 3.90 -24.53 -28.36
N ILE A 652 3.54 -24.30 -27.09
CA ILE A 652 3.21 -22.96 -26.59
C ILE A 652 4.45 -22.08 -26.55
N LYS A 653 5.61 -22.57 -26.09
CA LYS A 653 6.87 -21.78 -26.12
C LYS A 653 7.19 -21.26 -27.52
N GLY A 654 7.06 -22.10 -28.55
CA GLY A 654 7.30 -21.71 -29.94
C GLY A 654 6.27 -20.70 -30.47
N TRP A 655 5.03 -20.79 -30.00
CA TRP A 655 3.92 -19.92 -30.41
C TRP A 655 3.89 -18.56 -29.67
N MET A 656 4.27 -18.56 -28.38
CA MET A 656 4.25 -17.44 -27.45
C MET A 656 5.44 -16.49 -27.69
N LYS A 657 5.52 -15.92 -28.90
CA LYS A 657 6.53 -14.90 -29.24
C LYS A 657 5.91 -13.52 -29.25
N ALA A 658 6.38 -12.67 -28.33
CA ALA A 658 6.10 -11.24 -28.30
C ALA A 658 7.08 -10.49 -29.22
N ASP A 659 6.62 -9.41 -29.85
CA ASP A 659 7.46 -8.51 -30.66
C ASP A 659 7.97 -7.32 -29.86
N VAL A 660 7.21 -6.88 -28.85
CA VAL A 660 7.59 -5.86 -27.88
C VAL A 660 7.28 -6.34 -26.47
N ILE A 661 8.24 -6.18 -25.57
CA ILE A 661 8.08 -6.50 -24.15
C ILE A 661 8.36 -5.24 -23.35
N ILE A 662 7.41 -4.83 -22.52
CA ILE A 662 7.61 -3.77 -21.53
C ILE A 662 7.67 -4.46 -20.17
N GLN A 663 8.80 -4.34 -19.47
CA GLN A 663 8.90 -4.74 -18.08
C GLN A 663 8.90 -3.52 -17.17
N ILE A 664 7.96 -3.50 -16.22
CA ILE A 664 7.86 -2.53 -15.14
C ILE A 664 8.40 -3.15 -13.86
N GLY A 665 9.33 -2.45 -13.20
CA GLY A 665 10.04 -2.98 -12.05
C GLY A 665 11.05 -4.05 -12.46
N SER A 666 11.98 -4.35 -11.56
CA SER A 666 13.03 -5.34 -11.84
C SER A 666 12.73 -6.69 -11.22
N ARG A 667 13.48 -7.70 -11.68
CA ARG A 667 13.46 -9.09 -11.22
C ARG A 667 12.19 -9.86 -11.55
N ILE A 668 12.41 -11.13 -11.85
CA ILE A 668 11.40 -12.11 -12.19
C ILE A 668 11.78 -13.37 -11.41
N THR A 669 10.80 -13.96 -10.73
CA THR A 669 10.92 -15.18 -9.92
C THR A 669 10.93 -16.41 -10.83
N SER A 670 10.04 -16.44 -11.83
CA SER A 670 9.95 -17.54 -12.78
C SER A 670 11.17 -17.65 -13.69
N LYS A 671 11.86 -18.80 -13.59
CA LYS A 671 12.91 -19.20 -14.53
C LYS A 671 12.37 -19.42 -15.95
N ARG A 672 11.15 -19.96 -16.08
CA ARG A 672 10.57 -20.27 -17.40
C ARG A 672 10.17 -19.00 -18.14
N VAL A 673 9.66 -17.99 -17.44
CA VAL A 673 9.40 -16.66 -18.03
C VAL A 673 10.72 -16.04 -18.50
N ALA A 674 11.79 -16.10 -17.71
CA ALA A 674 13.11 -15.62 -18.16
C ALA A 674 13.59 -16.33 -19.45
N GLN A 675 13.41 -17.64 -19.56
CA GLN A 675 13.72 -18.41 -20.77
C GLN A 675 12.84 -18.02 -21.97
N LEU A 676 11.57 -17.68 -21.73
CA LEU A 676 10.70 -17.13 -22.77
C LEU A 676 11.25 -15.80 -23.30
N LEU A 677 11.67 -14.89 -22.41
CA LEU A 677 12.24 -13.59 -22.79
C LEU A 677 13.46 -13.78 -23.70
N GLU A 678 14.35 -14.71 -23.34
CA GLU A 678 15.49 -15.09 -24.18
C GLU A 678 15.06 -15.61 -25.55
N SER A 679 14.05 -16.49 -25.60
CA SER A 679 13.55 -17.08 -26.87
C SER A 679 12.85 -16.08 -27.79
N CYS A 680 12.39 -14.95 -27.25
CA CYS A 680 11.80 -13.85 -28.02
C CYS A 680 12.88 -12.98 -28.69
N PHE A 681 14.14 -13.05 -28.26
CA PHE A 681 15.21 -12.28 -28.88
C PHE A 681 15.49 -12.73 -30.33
N PRO A 682 15.69 -11.80 -31.30
CA PRO A 682 15.68 -10.35 -31.15
C PRO A 682 14.25 -9.79 -31.17
N CYS A 683 13.82 -9.21 -30.05
CA CYS A 683 12.59 -8.41 -29.92
C CYS A 683 12.93 -7.12 -29.16
N SER A 684 12.05 -6.13 -29.23
CA SER A 684 12.26 -4.91 -28.46
C SER A 684 11.87 -5.13 -27.01
N TYR A 685 12.86 -5.19 -26.14
CA TYR A 685 12.67 -5.33 -24.70
C TYR A 685 12.98 -4.01 -23.99
N ILE A 686 11.94 -3.38 -23.47
CA ILE A 686 11.95 -2.11 -22.76
C ILE A 686 11.84 -2.40 -21.26
N MET A 687 12.83 -1.98 -20.49
CA MET A 687 12.83 -2.14 -19.03
C MET A 687 12.76 -0.78 -18.35
N VAL A 688 11.74 -0.59 -17.51
CA VAL A 688 11.47 0.65 -16.79
C VAL A 688 11.68 0.44 -15.29
N ASP A 689 12.59 1.21 -14.71
CA ASP A 689 12.86 1.19 -13.27
C ASP A 689 13.48 2.54 -12.85
N SER A 690 13.47 2.85 -11.56
CA SER A 690 13.97 4.12 -11.03
C SER A 690 15.49 4.15 -10.82
N HIS A 691 16.12 2.98 -10.72
CA HIS A 691 17.56 2.85 -10.44
C HIS A 691 18.40 2.69 -11.72
N PRO A 692 19.63 3.23 -11.74
CA PRO A 692 20.53 3.15 -12.90
C PRO A 692 21.18 1.76 -13.08
N SER A 693 21.22 0.92 -12.05
CA SER A 693 21.91 -0.37 -12.12
C SER A 693 21.35 -1.32 -13.19
N ARG A 694 22.24 -2.12 -13.77
CA ARG A 694 21.90 -3.11 -14.79
C ARG A 694 21.22 -4.34 -14.17
N HIS A 695 19.93 -4.49 -14.39
CA HIS A 695 19.15 -5.69 -14.03
C HIS A 695 18.76 -6.48 -15.28
N ASP A 696 19.75 -7.07 -15.93
CA ASP A 696 19.63 -7.71 -17.25
C ASP A 696 20.54 -8.95 -17.31
N PRO A 697 20.16 -10.06 -16.63
CA PRO A 697 20.98 -11.27 -16.54
C PRO A 697 21.13 -12.01 -17.87
N LEU A 698 20.20 -11.78 -18.80
CA LEU A 698 20.18 -12.40 -20.13
C LEU A 698 20.87 -11.55 -21.20
N HIS A 699 21.23 -10.30 -20.88
CA HIS A 699 21.91 -9.38 -21.78
C HIS A 699 21.11 -9.01 -23.03
N ILE A 700 19.78 -8.89 -22.90
CA ILE A 700 18.83 -8.71 -24.02
C ILE A 700 17.96 -7.44 -23.89
N VAL A 701 18.09 -6.66 -22.81
CA VAL A 701 17.36 -5.39 -22.68
C VAL A 701 17.83 -4.42 -23.75
N THR A 702 16.92 -4.02 -24.63
CA THR A 702 17.21 -3.11 -25.76
C THR A 702 17.05 -1.63 -25.38
N HIS A 703 16.10 -1.33 -24.49
CA HIS A 703 15.83 0.03 -24.02
C HIS A 703 15.74 0.02 -22.49
N ARG A 704 16.58 0.81 -21.83
CA ARG A 704 16.55 1.00 -20.37
C ARG A 704 16.04 2.41 -20.08
N ILE A 705 14.86 2.51 -19.48
CA ILE A 705 14.23 3.79 -19.15
C ILE A 705 14.34 4.00 -17.64
N GLN A 706 15.21 4.93 -17.24
CA GLN A 706 15.41 5.28 -15.84
C GLN A 706 14.45 6.39 -15.42
N CYS A 707 13.32 6.04 -14.79
CA CYS A 707 12.37 7.01 -14.24
C CYS A 707 11.43 6.36 -13.21
N ALA A 708 10.64 7.18 -12.52
CA ALA A 708 9.57 6.64 -11.67
C ALA A 708 8.46 6.04 -12.55
N ILE A 709 7.86 4.94 -12.11
CA ILE A 709 6.83 4.21 -12.88
C ILE A 709 5.63 5.12 -13.22
N PRO A 710 5.12 5.98 -12.31
CA PRO A 710 4.07 6.94 -12.64
C PRO A 710 4.45 7.93 -13.75
N GLN A 711 5.71 8.35 -13.85
CA GLN A 711 6.16 9.27 -14.90
C GLN A 711 6.15 8.59 -16.28
N PHE A 712 6.60 7.34 -16.34
CA PHE A 712 6.54 6.55 -17.58
C PHE A 712 5.10 6.29 -18.02
N ALA A 713 4.23 5.90 -17.07
CA ALA A 713 2.82 5.66 -17.34
C ALA A 713 2.13 6.94 -17.84
N ASP A 714 2.41 8.09 -17.23
CA ASP A 714 1.84 9.38 -17.64
C ASP A 714 2.19 9.74 -19.09
N TYR A 715 3.48 9.60 -19.41
CA TYR A 715 3.97 9.86 -20.74
C TYR A 715 3.32 8.95 -21.78
N LEU A 716 3.18 7.65 -21.52
CA LEU A 716 2.53 6.71 -22.45
C LEU A 716 1.03 6.96 -22.60
N ILE A 717 0.32 7.22 -21.49
CA ILE A 717 -1.13 7.45 -21.50
C ILE A 717 -1.47 8.71 -22.31
N THR A 718 -0.63 9.75 -22.22
CA THR A 718 -0.87 11.03 -22.89
C THR A 718 -0.47 11.05 -24.37
N THR A 719 0.53 10.27 -24.78
CA THR A 719 1.15 10.37 -26.12
C THR A 719 0.83 9.21 -27.07
N CYS A 720 0.35 8.08 -26.55
CA CYS A 720 0.17 6.86 -27.33
C CYS A 720 -1.28 6.37 -27.29
N THR A 721 -1.84 6.03 -28.45
CA THR A 721 -3.08 5.25 -28.56
C THR A 721 -2.71 3.87 -29.10
N PRO A 722 -2.66 2.83 -28.25
CA PRO A 722 -2.19 1.51 -28.64
C PRO A 722 -3.19 0.80 -29.58
N HIS A 723 -2.69 -0.10 -30.42
CA HIS A 723 -3.51 -0.92 -31.30
C HIS A 723 -3.73 -2.30 -30.67
N ALA A 724 -4.99 -2.70 -30.44
CA ALA A 724 -5.31 -3.99 -29.82
C ALA A 724 -5.69 -5.04 -30.88
N ARG A 725 -5.11 -6.25 -30.80
CA ARG A 725 -5.50 -7.40 -31.62
C ARG A 725 -6.08 -8.52 -30.74
N ARG A 726 -7.42 -8.54 -30.68
CA ARG A 726 -8.22 -9.48 -29.89
C ARG A 726 -7.90 -10.97 -30.09
N LYS A 727 -7.41 -11.40 -31.27
CA LYS A 727 -7.19 -12.84 -31.57
C LYS A 727 -6.09 -13.48 -30.69
N TRP A 728 -4.95 -12.80 -30.49
CA TRP A 728 -3.84 -13.34 -29.68
C TRP A 728 -4.20 -13.38 -28.18
N GLU A 729 -4.83 -12.32 -27.71
CA GLU A 729 -5.38 -12.19 -26.35
C GLU A 729 -6.38 -13.30 -26.01
N CYS A 730 -7.37 -13.57 -26.88
CA CYS A 730 -8.34 -14.65 -26.65
C CYS A 730 -7.70 -16.03 -26.52
N PHE A 731 -6.66 -16.33 -27.33
CA PHE A 731 -5.95 -17.60 -27.21
C PHE A 731 -5.15 -17.68 -25.91
N LEU A 732 -4.48 -16.61 -25.52
CA LEU A 732 -3.77 -16.55 -24.24
C LEU A 732 -4.71 -16.72 -23.06
N GLN A 733 -5.86 -16.06 -23.09
CA GLN A 733 -6.90 -16.21 -22.07
C GLN A 733 -7.38 -17.66 -21.97
N ALA A 734 -7.63 -18.31 -23.11
CA ALA A 734 -8.04 -19.71 -23.13
C ALA A 734 -6.98 -20.64 -22.54
N LEU A 735 -5.70 -20.48 -22.92
CA LEU A 735 -4.60 -21.28 -22.38
C LEU A 735 -4.38 -21.03 -20.89
N ASN A 736 -4.46 -19.78 -20.46
CA ASN A 736 -4.39 -19.41 -19.04
C ASN A 736 -5.52 -20.09 -18.24
N ASN A 737 -6.75 -20.11 -18.77
CA ASN A 737 -7.89 -20.75 -18.13
C ASN A 737 -7.74 -22.28 -18.06
N VAL A 738 -7.17 -22.92 -19.09
CA VAL A 738 -6.87 -24.37 -19.06
C VAL A 738 -5.86 -24.67 -17.96
N ALA A 739 -4.75 -23.92 -17.91
CA ALA A 739 -3.75 -24.10 -16.85
C ALA A 739 -4.35 -23.85 -15.45
N ALA A 740 -5.15 -22.79 -15.29
CA ALA A 740 -5.84 -22.49 -14.04
C ALA A 740 -6.74 -23.63 -13.58
N TRP A 741 -7.52 -24.21 -14.50
CA TRP A 741 -8.42 -25.32 -14.20
C TRP A 741 -7.64 -26.58 -13.81
N ASP A 742 -6.62 -26.97 -14.57
CA ASP A 742 -5.82 -28.17 -14.25
C ASP A 742 -5.14 -28.05 -12.88
N ILE A 743 -4.56 -26.88 -12.58
CA ILE A 743 -3.93 -26.60 -11.28
C ILE A 743 -4.96 -26.65 -10.16
N SER A 744 -6.07 -25.91 -10.31
CA SER A 744 -7.12 -25.85 -9.29
C SER A 744 -7.76 -27.21 -9.03
N PHE A 745 -8.02 -27.98 -10.09
CA PHE A 745 -8.58 -29.33 -9.98
C PHE A 745 -7.65 -30.26 -9.19
N LEU A 746 -6.37 -30.29 -9.51
CA LEU A 746 -5.40 -31.15 -8.83
C LEU A 746 -5.17 -30.72 -7.39
N ILE A 747 -5.00 -29.42 -7.13
CA ILE A 747 -4.82 -28.92 -5.77
C ILE A 747 -6.06 -29.23 -4.93
N ASN A 748 -7.28 -29.02 -5.43
CA ASN A 748 -8.50 -29.34 -4.71
C ASN A 748 -8.71 -30.85 -4.49
N SER A 749 -8.22 -31.69 -5.40
CA SER A 749 -8.36 -33.16 -5.31
C SER A 749 -7.31 -33.82 -4.41
N GLU A 750 -6.19 -33.15 -4.15
CA GLU A 750 -5.14 -33.65 -3.26
C GLU A 750 -5.62 -33.62 -1.79
N TYR A 751 -5.39 -34.68 -1.03
CA TYR A 751 -5.76 -34.71 0.40
C TYR A 751 -4.61 -34.22 1.29
N SER A 752 -3.38 -34.38 0.84
CA SER A 752 -2.17 -34.07 1.60
C SER A 752 -1.83 -32.58 1.60
N LEU A 753 -1.17 -32.10 2.66
CA LEU A 753 -0.59 -30.75 2.72
C LEU A 753 0.74 -30.67 1.96
N THR A 754 0.66 -30.71 0.63
CA THR A 754 1.81 -30.46 -0.24
C THR A 754 2.13 -28.97 -0.32
N GLU A 755 3.38 -28.62 -0.62
CA GLU A 755 3.85 -27.24 -0.80
C GLU A 755 2.93 -26.38 -1.70
N PRO A 756 2.48 -26.84 -2.90
CA PRO A 756 1.53 -26.10 -3.73
C PRO A 756 0.18 -25.86 -3.05
N CYS A 757 -0.36 -26.86 -2.33
CA CYS A 757 -1.60 -26.73 -1.57
C CYS A 757 -1.47 -25.65 -0.49
N VAL A 758 -0.36 -25.65 0.25
CA VAL A 758 -0.09 -24.67 1.30
C VAL A 758 0.02 -23.27 0.72
N ALA A 759 0.80 -23.09 -0.36
CA ALA A 759 0.95 -21.79 -1.01
C ALA A 759 -0.40 -21.22 -1.46
N GLN A 760 -1.25 -22.03 -2.09
CA GLN A 760 -2.58 -21.59 -2.51
C GLN A 760 -3.47 -21.25 -1.30
N MET A 761 -3.66 -22.19 -0.36
CA MET A 761 -4.57 -22.01 0.77
C MET A 761 -4.17 -20.85 1.70
N THR A 762 -2.87 -20.71 1.97
CA THR A 762 -2.34 -19.65 2.82
C THR A 762 -2.54 -18.27 2.17
N LEU A 763 -2.34 -18.15 0.86
CA LEU A 763 -2.46 -16.87 0.17
C LEU A 763 -3.91 -16.51 -0.18
N GLU A 764 -4.78 -17.50 -0.39
CA GLU A 764 -6.23 -17.29 -0.53
C GLU A 764 -6.88 -16.76 0.77
N ALA A 765 -6.33 -17.13 1.93
CA ALA A 765 -6.87 -16.74 3.23
C ALA A 765 -6.56 -15.28 3.61
N ILE A 766 -5.67 -14.58 2.91
CA ILE A 766 -5.22 -13.23 3.26
C ILE A 766 -6.36 -12.21 3.17
N HIS A 767 -6.52 -11.33 4.16
CA HIS A 767 -7.44 -10.18 4.12
C HIS A 767 -6.83 -8.98 3.38
N CYS A 768 -7.66 -8.09 2.85
CA CYS A 768 -7.18 -6.85 2.19
C CYS A 768 -6.30 -5.98 3.10
N GLU A 769 -6.54 -5.99 4.41
CA GLU A 769 -5.74 -5.22 5.38
C GLU A 769 -4.38 -5.84 5.76
N SER A 770 -3.97 -6.90 5.08
CA SER A 770 -2.75 -7.65 5.36
C SER A 770 -1.66 -7.40 4.31
N ALA A 771 -0.43 -7.73 4.67
CA ALA A 771 0.70 -7.80 3.76
C ALA A 771 1.36 -9.19 3.84
N VAL A 772 2.15 -9.54 2.84
CA VAL A 772 2.79 -10.85 2.74
C VAL A 772 4.30 -10.70 2.70
N PHE A 773 4.98 -11.54 3.47
CA PHE A 773 6.41 -11.74 3.35
C PHE A 773 6.70 -13.18 2.92
N LEU A 774 7.37 -13.36 1.79
CA LEU A 774 7.69 -14.68 1.24
C LEU A 774 9.16 -14.99 1.47
N GLY A 775 9.41 -16.17 2.02
CA GLY A 775 10.75 -16.71 2.15
C GLY A 775 11.34 -17.10 0.79
N ASN A 776 12.66 -17.12 0.74
CA ASN A 776 13.40 -17.63 -0.42
C ASN A 776 13.21 -19.16 -0.57
N SER A 777 13.79 -19.72 -1.63
CA SER A 777 13.66 -21.13 -1.99
C SER A 777 12.26 -21.47 -2.55
N MET A 778 11.62 -22.56 -2.13
CA MET A 778 10.31 -22.99 -2.64
C MET A 778 9.15 -22.04 -2.30
N PRO A 779 9.01 -21.47 -1.08
CA PRO A 779 7.87 -20.61 -0.73
C PRO A 779 7.53 -19.49 -1.75
N ILE A 780 8.51 -18.68 -2.16
CA ILE A 780 8.26 -17.64 -3.18
C ILE A 780 7.95 -18.22 -4.57
N ARG A 781 8.54 -19.37 -4.93
CA ARG A 781 8.31 -20.01 -6.23
C ARG A 781 6.93 -20.65 -6.29
N ASP A 782 6.49 -21.28 -5.21
CA ASP A 782 5.17 -21.88 -5.12
C ASP A 782 4.10 -20.80 -5.09
N ALA A 783 4.35 -19.67 -4.40
CA ALA A 783 3.50 -18.50 -4.50
C ALA A 783 3.45 -17.97 -5.95
N ASP A 784 4.59 -17.85 -6.65
CA ASP A 784 4.65 -17.44 -8.05
C ASP A 784 4.12 -18.48 -9.06
N MET A 785 3.83 -19.71 -8.65
CA MET A 785 3.24 -20.71 -9.56
C MET A 785 1.76 -20.94 -9.26
N TYR A 786 1.39 -20.94 -7.98
CA TYR A 786 0.14 -21.51 -7.48
C TYR A 786 -0.71 -20.52 -6.68
N ALA A 787 -0.19 -19.36 -6.30
CA ALA A 787 -1.05 -18.32 -5.75
C ALA A 787 -2.11 -17.96 -6.79
N CYS A 788 -3.37 -18.01 -6.36
CA CYS A 788 -4.50 -17.65 -7.19
C CYS A 788 -5.39 -16.67 -6.43
N ASN A 789 -6.18 -15.93 -7.20
CA ASN A 789 -7.25 -15.11 -6.65
C ASN A 789 -8.40 -16.06 -6.27
N GLY A 790 -8.64 -16.26 -4.98
CA GLY A 790 -9.87 -16.90 -4.55
C GLY A 790 -11.07 -16.07 -5.02
N ASN A 791 -12.19 -16.70 -5.40
CA ASN A 791 -13.47 -16.03 -5.71
C ASN A 791 -14.08 -15.40 -4.43
N TRP A 792 -13.36 -14.49 -3.79
CA TRP A 792 -13.81 -13.70 -2.65
C TRP A 792 -14.72 -12.59 -3.17
N VAL A 793 -15.98 -12.95 -3.44
CA VAL A 793 -17.05 -11.96 -3.54
C VAL A 793 -17.48 -11.66 -2.10
N GLU A 794 -16.85 -10.67 -1.50
CA GLU A 794 -17.31 -10.17 -0.21
C GLU A 794 -18.64 -9.41 -0.43
N ARG A 795 -19.76 -10.14 -0.35
CA ARG A 795 -21.10 -9.54 -0.21
C ARG A 795 -21.30 -9.13 1.24
N THR A 796 -20.50 -8.20 1.75
CA THR A 796 -20.87 -7.51 2.99
C THR A 796 -22.20 -6.80 2.73
N ARG A 797 -23.20 -7.04 3.58
CA ARG A 797 -24.52 -6.38 3.50
C ARG A 797 -24.43 -4.84 3.63
N ASP A 798 -23.26 -4.32 4.02
CA ASP A 798 -22.93 -2.90 4.07
C ASP A 798 -22.33 -2.34 2.76
N ALA A 799 -22.16 -3.18 1.72
CA ALA A 799 -21.67 -2.78 0.39
C ALA A 799 -22.56 -1.75 -0.33
N ALA A 800 -23.78 -1.50 0.17
CA ALA A 800 -24.65 -0.45 -0.34
C ALA A 800 -24.22 0.98 0.05
N VAL A 801 -23.28 1.15 1.01
CA VAL A 801 -22.87 2.47 1.52
C VAL A 801 -21.61 3.02 0.86
N PHE A 802 -20.85 2.21 0.12
CA PHE A 802 -19.55 2.59 -0.46
C PHE A 802 -19.40 2.17 -1.94
N SER A 803 -20.27 2.71 -2.80
CA SER A 803 -20.32 2.41 -4.24
C SER A 803 -19.19 3.04 -5.09
N SER A 804 -18.03 3.35 -4.50
CA SER A 804 -16.94 4.07 -5.19
C SER A 804 -15.55 3.51 -4.92
N GLU A 805 -15.43 2.22 -4.64
CA GLU A 805 -14.13 1.57 -4.49
C GLU A 805 -13.49 1.30 -5.85
N LEU A 806 -12.16 1.28 -5.86
CA LEU A 806 -11.37 0.86 -7.03
C LEU A 806 -11.71 -0.60 -7.39
N PRO A 807 -11.50 -1.03 -8.66
CA PRO A 807 -11.97 -2.34 -9.11
C PRO A 807 -11.18 -3.49 -8.50
N CYS A 808 -9.95 -3.24 -8.03
CA CYS A 808 -9.16 -4.24 -7.35
C CYS A 808 -8.37 -3.67 -6.17
N HIS A 809 -8.35 -4.43 -5.08
CA HIS A 809 -7.43 -4.29 -3.98
C HIS A 809 -6.18 -5.14 -4.25
N PHE A 810 -5.00 -4.58 -3.99
CA PHE A 810 -3.72 -5.27 -4.15
C PHE A 810 -3.05 -5.44 -2.80
N ILE A 811 -2.37 -6.58 -2.65
CA ILE A 811 -1.67 -6.94 -1.42
C ILE A 811 -0.21 -6.58 -1.60
N GLN A 812 0.37 -5.90 -0.60
CA GLN A 812 1.80 -5.64 -0.59
C GLN A 812 2.54 -6.95 -0.33
N VAL A 813 3.39 -7.37 -1.26
CA VAL A 813 4.20 -8.59 -1.16
C VAL A 813 5.67 -8.22 -1.14
N ALA A 814 6.41 -8.79 -0.20
CA ALA A 814 7.84 -8.58 -0.06
C ALA A 814 8.59 -9.92 0.09
N ALA A 815 9.85 -9.90 -0.32
CA ALA A 815 10.83 -10.95 -0.07
C ALA A 815 12.23 -10.35 -0.14
N ASN A 816 13.24 -11.06 0.36
CA ASN A 816 14.65 -10.70 0.19
C ASN A 816 15.18 -11.35 -1.10
N ARG A 817 15.05 -10.68 -2.23
CA ARG A 817 15.48 -11.20 -3.55
C ARG A 817 16.78 -10.56 -4.05
N GLY A 818 17.45 -9.78 -3.20
CA GLY A 818 18.72 -9.12 -3.47
C GLY A 818 19.81 -10.12 -3.77
N ALA A 819 20.31 -10.71 -2.70
CA ALA A 819 21.18 -11.87 -2.74
C ALA A 819 20.40 -13.18 -2.63
N SER A 820 19.09 -13.13 -2.36
CA SER A 820 18.25 -14.33 -2.20
C SER A 820 18.67 -15.24 -1.05
N GLY A 821 19.22 -14.66 0.02
CA GLY A 821 19.69 -15.38 1.21
C GLY A 821 18.57 -16.02 2.02
N ILE A 822 18.84 -17.15 2.67
CA ILE A 822 17.91 -17.79 3.63
C ILE A 822 18.03 -17.20 5.05
N ASP A 823 19.03 -16.37 5.25
CA ASP A 823 19.34 -15.68 6.49
C ASP A 823 18.43 -14.47 6.71
N GLY A 824 18.09 -14.22 7.98
CA GLY A 824 17.38 -13.00 8.37
C GLY A 824 15.93 -12.88 7.92
N LEU A 825 15.29 -13.93 7.38
CA LEU A 825 13.94 -13.83 6.81
C LEU A 825 12.87 -13.55 7.86
N LEU A 826 12.96 -14.16 9.05
CA LEU A 826 12.01 -13.90 10.14
C LEU A 826 12.17 -12.48 10.67
N SER A 827 13.42 -12.04 10.84
CA SER A 827 13.75 -10.71 11.30
C SER A 827 13.33 -9.64 10.30
N THR A 828 13.55 -9.89 9.01
CA THR A 828 13.06 -8.99 7.94
C THR A 828 11.55 -8.93 7.94
N ALA A 829 10.85 -10.06 8.07
CA ALA A 829 9.38 -10.07 8.13
C ALA A 829 8.86 -9.28 9.34
N ALA A 830 9.50 -9.44 10.51
CA ALA A 830 9.16 -8.68 11.72
C ALA A 830 9.35 -7.17 11.52
N GLY A 831 10.46 -6.75 10.93
CA GLY A 831 10.71 -5.35 10.57
C GLY A 831 9.74 -4.81 9.53
N PHE A 832 9.43 -5.63 8.52
CA PHE A 832 8.47 -5.31 7.47
C PHE A 832 7.09 -5.03 8.05
N ALA A 833 6.64 -5.84 9.02
CA ALA A 833 5.39 -5.65 9.75
C ALA A 833 5.37 -4.33 10.54
N VAL A 834 6.49 -3.91 11.13
CA VAL A 834 6.60 -2.59 11.77
C VAL A 834 6.44 -1.47 10.75
N GLY A 835 7.14 -1.54 9.61
CA GLY A 835 7.13 -0.45 8.62
C GLY A 835 5.81 -0.28 7.88
N CYS A 836 5.08 -1.38 7.57
CA CYS A 836 3.76 -1.28 6.91
C CYS A 836 2.61 -1.09 7.90
N ASN A 837 2.81 -1.41 9.18
CA ASN A 837 1.77 -1.42 10.22
C ASN A 837 0.50 -2.22 9.82
N LYS A 838 0.69 -3.28 9.03
CA LYS A 838 -0.35 -4.24 8.60
C LYS A 838 -0.14 -5.58 9.31
N ARG A 839 -1.18 -6.42 9.36
CA ARG A 839 -0.97 -7.83 9.73
C ARG A 839 -0.12 -8.46 8.64
N VAL A 840 0.97 -9.12 9.02
CA VAL A 840 1.86 -9.77 8.06
C VAL A 840 1.68 -11.27 8.11
N LEU A 841 1.51 -11.88 6.94
CA LEU A 841 1.61 -13.33 6.75
C LEU A 841 2.98 -13.65 6.17
N CYS A 842 3.82 -14.29 6.96
CA CYS A 842 5.16 -14.71 6.58
C CYS A 842 5.14 -16.20 6.22
N VAL A 843 5.59 -16.59 5.03
CA VAL A 843 5.66 -18.00 4.61
C VAL A 843 7.11 -18.38 4.35
N VAL A 844 7.66 -19.32 5.13
CA VAL A 844 9.08 -19.71 5.07
C VAL A 844 9.24 -21.23 5.11
N GLY A 845 10.37 -21.73 4.60
CA GLY A 845 10.78 -23.12 4.83
C GLY A 845 11.43 -23.29 6.20
N ASP A 846 11.41 -24.52 6.71
CA ASP A 846 12.07 -24.94 7.95
C ASP A 846 13.55 -24.55 8.05
N ILE A 847 14.38 -24.80 7.04
CA ILE A 847 15.81 -24.46 7.07
C ILE A 847 16.00 -22.94 7.23
N SER A 848 15.18 -22.14 6.56
CA SER A 848 15.24 -20.69 6.69
C SER A 848 14.75 -20.22 8.06
N PHE A 849 13.70 -20.85 8.59
CA PHE A 849 13.23 -20.62 9.97
C PHE A 849 14.33 -20.93 10.98
N LEU A 850 15.00 -22.08 10.85
CA LEU A 850 16.10 -22.50 11.72
C LEU A 850 17.29 -21.53 11.62
N HIS A 851 17.64 -21.07 10.43
CA HIS A 851 18.76 -20.16 10.20
C HIS A 851 18.60 -18.81 10.92
N ASP A 852 17.36 -18.33 11.06
CA ASP A 852 17.04 -17.07 11.73
C ASP A 852 16.17 -17.27 12.99
N THR A 853 16.34 -18.39 13.70
CA THR A 853 15.58 -18.70 14.93
C THR A 853 15.66 -17.56 15.96
N ASN A 854 16.82 -16.91 16.08
CA ASN A 854 17.01 -15.76 16.98
C ASN A 854 16.08 -14.58 16.64
N GLY A 855 15.61 -14.48 15.40
CA GLY A 855 14.59 -13.51 14.97
C GLY A 855 13.26 -13.64 15.72
N LEU A 856 12.94 -14.80 16.30
CA LEU A 856 11.77 -14.97 17.17
C LEU A 856 11.80 -14.03 18.39
N ALA A 857 12.99 -13.63 18.87
CA ALA A 857 13.14 -12.67 19.96
C ALA A 857 12.68 -11.24 19.59
N LEU A 858 12.53 -10.94 18.29
CA LEU A 858 11.94 -9.69 17.81
C LEU A 858 10.40 -9.72 17.87
N LEU A 859 9.80 -10.91 17.91
CA LEU A 859 8.35 -11.07 17.96
C LEU A 859 7.80 -10.85 19.37
N SER A 860 8.49 -11.37 20.39
CA SER A 860 8.08 -11.23 21.79
C SER A 860 8.12 -9.80 22.33
N LYS A 861 8.77 -8.87 21.63
CA LYS A 861 8.81 -7.44 21.96
C LYS A 861 7.63 -6.74 21.28
N GLN A 862 6.46 -6.75 21.93
CA GLN A 862 5.22 -6.08 21.49
C GLN A 862 5.34 -4.54 21.43
N MET A 863 6.19 -4.02 20.55
CA MET A 863 6.28 -2.60 20.24
C MET A 863 5.63 -2.32 18.88
N LEU A 864 4.56 -1.53 18.88
CA LEU A 864 4.13 -0.68 17.75
C LEU A 864 3.78 -1.38 16.42
N ARG A 865 3.36 -2.66 16.43
CA ARG A 865 2.89 -3.32 15.19
C ARG A 865 1.68 -4.22 15.42
N LYS A 866 0.96 -4.48 14.33
CA LYS A 866 -0.08 -5.53 14.29
C LYS A 866 0.56 -6.93 14.38
N PRO A 867 -0.19 -7.95 14.83
CA PRO A 867 0.30 -9.32 14.95
C PRO A 867 0.72 -9.91 13.60
N MET A 868 1.71 -10.79 13.63
CA MET A 868 2.24 -11.50 12.47
C MET A 868 1.97 -13.00 12.59
N THR A 869 1.59 -13.62 11.47
CA THR A 869 1.43 -15.07 11.35
C THR A 869 2.58 -15.63 10.52
N ILE A 870 3.29 -16.64 11.02
CA ILE A 870 4.40 -17.30 10.35
C ILE A 870 3.97 -18.71 10.01
N VAL A 871 3.85 -19.03 8.72
CA VAL A 871 3.64 -20.37 8.21
C VAL A 871 5.00 -20.97 7.88
N VAL A 872 5.38 -22.02 8.61
CA VAL A 872 6.64 -22.75 8.40
C VAL A 872 6.33 -24.06 7.69
N ILE A 873 6.81 -24.19 6.46
CA ILE A 873 6.73 -25.43 5.69
C ILE A 873 7.85 -26.35 6.17
N ASN A 874 7.51 -27.34 7.00
CA ASN A 874 8.45 -28.28 7.60
C ASN A 874 8.46 -29.60 6.81
N ASN A 875 9.29 -29.63 5.77
CA ASN A 875 9.58 -30.81 4.96
C ASN A 875 10.87 -31.55 5.44
N ARG A 876 11.47 -31.08 6.53
CA ARG A 876 12.66 -31.60 7.22
C ARG A 876 13.95 -31.47 6.41
N GLY A 877 14.07 -30.42 5.61
CA GLY A 877 15.28 -30.15 4.82
C GLY A 877 15.06 -29.24 3.60
N GLY A 878 16.14 -28.86 2.92
CA GLY A 878 16.11 -28.01 1.72
C GLY A 878 15.46 -28.66 0.49
N ALA A 879 14.13 -28.75 0.41
CA ALA A 879 13.43 -29.46 -0.65
C ALA A 879 13.64 -28.89 -2.07
N ILE A 880 14.08 -27.64 -2.23
CA ILE A 880 14.37 -27.06 -3.56
C ILE A 880 15.34 -27.90 -4.38
N PHE A 881 16.30 -28.57 -3.72
CA PHE A 881 17.27 -29.40 -4.40
C PHE A 881 16.61 -30.60 -5.08
N SER A 882 15.47 -31.10 -4.56
CA SER A 882 14.71 -32.23 -5.14
C SER A 882 14.23 -31.97 -6.57
N LEU A 883 14.11 -30.70 -6.96
CA LEU A 883 13.70 -30.29 -8.30
C LEU A 883 14.87 -30.14 -9.29
N LEU A 884 16.11 -30.34 -8.84
CA LEU A 884 17.29 -30.26 -9.69
C LEU A 884 17.55 -31.59 -10.40
N PRO A 885 17.98 -31.58 -11.69
CA PRO A 885 18.26 -32.80 -12.44
C PRO A 885 19.29 -33.74 -11.77
N LEU A 886 20.23 -33.18 -11.01
CA LEU A 886 21.31 -33.90 -10.33
C LEU A 886 20.80 -34.95 -9.31
N MET A 887 19.58 -34.78 -8.78
CA MET A 887 19.07 -35.63 -7.70
C MET A 887 18.82 -37.06 -8.15
N ASN A 888 18.41 -37.26 -9.41
CA ASN A 888 18.18 -38.60 -9.97
C ASN A 888 19.46 -39.43 -10.11
N MET A 889 20.63 -38.78 -10.02
CA MET A 889 21.94 -39.39 -10.21
C MET A 889 22.75 -39.49 -8.92
N THR A 890 22.24 -38.97 -7.80
CA THR A 890 22.98 -38.84 -6.54
C THR A 890 22.41 -39.78 -5.48
N ALA A 891 23.26 -40.45 -4.72
CA ALA A 891 22.84 -41.34 -3.64
C ALA A 891 22.08 -40.56 -2.54
N ARG A 892 21.00 -41.15 -2.00
CA ARG A 892 20.12 -40.50 -1.02
C ARG A 892 20.87 -40.02 0.23
N SER A 893 21.85 -40.78 0.71
CA SER A 893 22.67 -40.39 1.87
C SER A 893 23.44 -39.07 1.66
N ILE A 894 23.94 -38.84 0.45
CA ILE A 894 24.65 -37.61 0.09
C ILE A 894 23.64 -36.45 0.03
N LEU A 895 22.46 -36.69 -0.53
CA LEU A 895 21.39 -35.69 -0.60
C LEU A 895 20.96 -35.24 0.79
N ASP A 896 20.62 -36.19 1.66
CA ASP A 896 20.18 -35.90 3.02
C ASP A 896 21.26 -35.16 3.82
N GLN A 897 22.53 -35.51 3.66
CA GLN A 897 23.62 -34.91 4.43
C GLN A 897 24.03 -33.50 3.95
N TYR A 898 24.19 -33.30 2.64
CA TYR A 898 24.86 -32.11 2.10
C TYR A 898 23.95 -31.16 1.30
N PHE A 899 22.76 -31.60 0.90
CA PHE A 899 21.83 -30.80 0.11
C PHE A 899 20.56 -30.49 0.90
N TYR A 900 19.80 -31.52 1.25
CA TYR A 900 18.61 -31.35 2.08
C TYR A 900 18.99 -30.94 3.50
N THR A 901 20.18 -31.31 3.97
CA THR A 901 20.64 -31.04 5.34
C THR A 901 19.57 -31.48 6.35
N SER A 902 19.11 -32.72 6.19
CA SER A 902 17.94 -33.25 6.87
C SER A 902 18.10 -33.16 8.38
N HIS A 903 17.05 -32.71 9.07
CA HIS A 903 17.09 -32.47 10.51
C HIS A 903 15.89 -33.05 11.25
N ASN A 904 16.00 -33.09 12.58
CA ASN A 904 14.92 -33.49 13.48
C ASN A 904 14.71 -32.47 14.62
N VAL A 905 14.98 -31.19 14.35
CA VAL A 905 14.77 -30.09 15.30
C VAL A 905 13.27 -29.89 15.56
N SER A 906 12.89 -29.69 16.82
CA SER A 906 11.51 -29.39 17.22
C SER A 906 11.23 -27.89 17.13
N ILE A 907 10.45 -27.46 16.14
CA ILE A 907 10.00 -26.06 16.00
C ILE A 907 9.16 -25.64 17.20
N HIS A 908 8.28 -26.53 17.70
CA HIS A 908 7.50 -26.29 18.91
C HIS A 908 8.39 -25.82 20.08
N ASN A 909 9.48 -26.53 20.36
CA ASN A 909 10.37 -26.20 21.48
C ASN A 909 11.11 -24.86 21.26
N LEU A 910 11.43 -24.51 20.00
CA LEU A 910 12.01 -23.22 19.67
C LEU A 910 11.01 -22.08 19.93
N CYS A 911 9.77 -22.22 19.45
CA CYS A 911 8.71 -21.25 19.72
C CYS A 911 8.44 -21.10 21.23
N MET A 912 8.37 -22.22 21.95
CA MET A 912 8.21 -22.23 23.41
C MET A 912 9.36 -21.50 24.13
N ALA A 913 10.61 -21.68 23.69
CA ALA A 913 11.76 -20.98 24.26
C ALA A 913 11.69 -19.45 24.09
N HIS A 914 11.00 -18.97 23.05
CA HIS A 914 10.80 -17.55 22.77
C HIS A 914 9.42 -17.01 23.19
N GLY A 915 8.56 -17.85 23.78
CA GLY A 915 7.21 -17.48 24.19
C GLY A 915 6.27 -17.17 23.03
N VAL A 916 6.49 -17.75 21.85
CA VAL A 916 5.67 -17.55 20.64
C VAL A 916 4.65 -18.69 20.51
N LYS A 917 3.39 -18.37 20.22
CA LYS A 917 2.34 -19.36 20.00
C LYS A 917 2.70 -20.25 18.81
N HIS A 918 2.45 -21.55 18.95
CA HIS A 918 2.74 -22.55 17.95
C HIS A 918 1.57 -23.51 17.79
N LEU A 919 1.19 -23.77 16.54
CA LEU A 919 0.30 -24.86 16.15
C LEU A 919 0.97 -25.69 15.07
N LYS A 920 0.89 -27.02 15.20
CA LYS A 920 1.25 -27.94 14.13
C LYS A 920 0.00 -28.41 13.42
N VAL A 921 0.03 -28.39 12.08
CA VAL A 921 -1.09 -28.82 11.22
C VAL A 921 -0.63 -29.94 10.28
N GLN A 922 -1.51 -30.92 10.06
CA GLN A 922 -1.26 -32.11 9.24
C GLN A 922 -2.32 -32.31 8.16
N SER A 923 -3.44 -31.57 8.22
CA SER A 923 -4.52 -31.63 7.24
C SER A 923 -4.90 -30.25 6.71
N LYS A 924 -5.52 -30.22 5.52
CA LYS A 924 -6.05 -28.98 4.91
C LYS A 924 -7.04 -28.26 5.83
N MET A 925 -7.90 -29.02 6.51
CA MET A 925 -8.89 -28.47 7.44
C MET A 925 -8.20 -27.81 8.65
N GLU A 926 -7.20 -28.47 9.25
CA GLU A 926 -6.41 -27.88 10.34
C GLU A 926 -5.67 -26.61 9.91
N LEU A 927 -5.11 -26.57 8.68
CA LEU A 927 -4.47 -25.37 8.15
C LEU A 927 -5.49 -24.22 8.01
N GLN A 928 -6.67 -24.50 7.47
CA GLN A 928 -7.74 -23.50 7.34
C GLN A 928 -8.17 -22.96 8.72
N ASP A 929 -8.40 -23.84 9.69
CA ASP A 929 -8.79 -23.46 11.05
C ASP A 929 -7.68 -22.64 11.74
N ALA A 930 -6.41 -23.03 11.58
CA ALA A 930 -5.27 -22.31 12.12
C ALA A 930 -5.11 -20.92 11.49
N LEU A 931 -5.32 -20.78 10.18
CA LEU A 931 -5.30 -19.48 9.50
C LEU A 931 -6.41 -18.57 10.01
N LEU A 932 -7.65 -19.07 10.15
CA LEU A 932 -8.77 -18.32 10.72
C LEU A 932 -8.49 -17.90 12.17
N ALA A 933 -7.98 -18.81 13.01
CA ALA A 933 -7.62 -18.52 14.39
C ALA A 933 -6.56 -17.41 14.48
N SER A 934 -5.52 -17.48 13.64
CA SER A 934 -4.43 -16.50 13.63
C SER A 934 -4.87 -15.09 13.23
N GLN A 935 -5.93 -14.98 12.41
CA GLN A 935 -6.49 -13.68 12.00
C GLN A 935 -7.24 -12.98 13.13
N MET A 936 -7.88 -13.76 14.01
CA MET A 936 -8.60 -13.22 15.17
C MET A 936 -7.69 -12.96 16.36
N ASP A 937 -6.53 -13.61 16.42
CA ASP A 937 -5.58 -13.46 17.52
C ASP A 937 -4.90 -12.09 17.55
N LYS A 938 -4.53 -11.64 18.75
CA LYS A 938 -3.78 -10.40 19.01
C LYS A 938 -2.29 -10.63 19.24
N GLU A 939 -1.84 -11.88 19.18
CA GLU A 939 -0.44 -12.26 19.39
C GLU A 939 0.16 -12.88 18.12
N ASP A 940 1.50 -12.90 18.06
CA ASP A 940 2.19 -13.56 16.96
C ASP A 940 2.01 -15.07 17.01
N PHE A 941 1.92 -15.66 15.83
CA PHE A 941 1.41 -17.01 15.67
C PHE A 941 2.27 -17.80 14.68
N VAL A 942 2.85 -18.93 15.10
CA VAL A 942 3.58 -19.85 14.21
C VAL A 942 2.69 -21.05 13.88
N ILE A 943 2.45 -21.27 12.59
CA ILE A 943 1.77 -22.45 12.05
C ILE A 943 2.82 -23.32 11.37
N GLU A 944 3.16 -24.45 11.99
CA GLU A 944 4.05 -25.46 11.41
C GLU A 944 3.23 -26.43 10.56
N VAL A 945 3.53 -26.48 9.26
CA VAL A 945 2.92 -27.42 8.31
C VAL A 945 3.83 -28.64 8.18
N ASP A 946 3.34 -29.81 8.57
CA ASP A 946 4.04 -31.08 8.39
C ASP A 946 4.00 -31.50 6.91
N SER A 947 5.17 -31.67 6.30
CA SER A 947 5.29 -32.03 4.88
C SER A 947 6.48 -32.97 4.63
N THR A 948 6.65 -33.45 3.40
CA THR A 948 7.79 -34.31 3.03
C THR A 948 8.33 -33.96 1.65
N ILE A 949 9.66 -34.01 1.51
CA ILE A 949 10.35 -33.69 0.25
C ILE A 949 9.83 -34.54 -0.91
N ASP A 950 9.68 -35.85 -0.70
CA ASP A 950 9.33 -36.79 -1.78
C ASP A 950 7.88 -36.60 -2.24
N ALA A 951 6.93 -36.39 -1.31
CA ALA A 951 5.54 -36.10 -1.67
C ALA A 951 5.42 -34.76 -2.42
N ASN A 952 6.14 -33.73 -1.97
CA ASN A 952 6.16 -32.42 -2.64
C ASN A 952 6.74 -32.55 -4.05
N ALA A 953 7.88 -33.23 -4.22
CA ALA A 953 8.49 -33.42 -5.54
C ALA A 953 7.58 -34.21 -6.49
N ALA A 954 6.92 -35.26 -5.99
CA ALA A 954 5.97 -36.06 -6.76
C ALA A 954 4.75 -35.22 -7.20
N PHE A 955 4.17 -34.44 -6.28
CA PHE A 955 2.99 -33.63 -6.57
C PHE A 955 3.30 -32.49 -7.55
N HIS A 956 4.43 -31.80 -7.38
CA HIS A 956 4.91 -30.82 -8.37
C HIS A 956 5.10 -31.44 -9.76
N SER A 957 5.65 -32.65 -9.82
CA SER A 957 5.83 -33.39 -11.08
C SER A 957 4.48 -33.74 -11.73
N MET A 958 3.49 -34.15 -10.93
CA MET A 958 2.14 -34.42 -11.40
C MET A 958 1.46 -33.16 -11.95
N LEU A 959 1.48 -32.05 -11.20
CA LEU A 959 0.95 -30.76 -11.63
C LEU A 959 1.55 -30.32 -12.97
N ARG A 960 2.88 -30.44 -13.12
CA ARG A 960 3.55 -30.10 -14.38
C ARG A 960 3.09 -30.99 -15.54
N LYS A 961 3.03 -32.30 -15.35
CA LYS A 961 2.66 -33.26 -16.42
C LYS A 961 1.23 -33.08 -16.89
N VAL A 962 0.28 -32.98 -15.95
CA VAL A 962 -1.15 -32.83 -16.28
C VAL A 962 -1.40 -31.50 -16.98
N SER A 963 -0.88 -30.41 -16.41
CA SER A 963 -1.00 -29.08 -17.02
C SER A 963 -0.38 -29.06 -18.42
N GLN A 964 0.81 -29.64 -18.63
CA GLN A 964 1.42 -29.75 -19.95
C GLN A 964 0.54 -30.51 -20.94
N GLN A 965 -0.04 -31.64 -20.54
CA GLN A 965 -0.93 -32.43 -21.40
C GLN A 965 -2.21 -31.68 -21.79
N GLY A 966 -2.86 -31.02 -20.83
CA GLY A 966 -4.05 -30.19 -21.06
C GLY A 966 -3.76 -29.04 -22.02
N LEU A 967 -2.62 -28.38 -21.82
CA LEU A 967 -2.13 -27.29 -22.66
C LEU A 967 -1.76 -27.73 -24.08
N ASP A 968 -1.06 -28.87 -24.23
CA ASP A 968 -0.74 -29.45 -25.54
C ASP A 968 -2.01 -29.80 -26.32
N HIS A 969 -3.03 -30.34 -25.65
CA HIS A 969 -4.33 -30.60 -26.29
C HIS A 969 -5.04 -29.30 -26.70
N ALA A 970 -5.02 -28.29 -25.82
CA ALA A 970 -5.64 -27.00 -26.08
C ALA A 970 -4.98 -26.28 -27.26
N ILE A 971 -3.65 -26.14 -27.29
CA ILE A 971 -2.94 -25.46 -28.38
C ILE A 971 -3.09 -26.20 -29.72
N ASN A 972 -3.12 -27.54 -29.70
CA ASN A 972 -3.40 -28.34 -30.91
C ASN A 972 -4.84 -28.14 -31.44
N SER A 973 -5.80 -27.84 -30.57
CA SER A 973 -7.17 -27.53 -30.96
C SER A 973 -7.30 -26.10 -31.49
N LEU A 974 -6.66 -25.14 -30.82
CA LEU A 974 -6.66 -23.72 -31.20
C LEU A 974 -5.89 -23.46 -32.51
N SER A 975 -4.78 -24.19 -32.73
CA SER A 975 -4.01 -24.12 -33.98
C SER A 975 -4.81 -24.59 -35.20
N LYS A 976 -5.66 -25.61 -35.06
CA LYS A 976 -6.58 -26.05 -36.12
C LYS A 976 -7.62 -24.97 -36.47
N LEU A 977 -8.11 -24.24 -35.48
CA LEU A 977 -9.04 -23.11 -35.68
C LEU A 977 -8.37 -21.92 -36.40
N THR A 978 -7.06 -21.72 -36.21
CA THR A 978 -6.32 -20.64 -36.90
C THR A 978 -6.11 -20.95 -38.38
N VAL A 979 -5.90 -22.22 -38.76
CA VAL A 979 -5.75 -22.65 -40.16
C VAL A 979 -7.05 -22.46 -40.96
N LEU A 980 -8.21 -22.70 -40.33
CA LEU A 980 -9.54 -22.50 -40.94
C LEU A 980 -9.93 -21.02 -41.14
N ASN A 981 -9.26 -20.09 -40.45
CA ASN A 981 -9.62 -18.66 -40.42
C ASN A 981 -8.77 -17.76 -41.33
N SER A 982 -7.93 -18.34 -42.21
CA SER A 982 -7.19 -17.57 -43.23
C SER A 982 -8.10 -17.04 -44.36
N THR A 983 -9.39 -17.41 -44.39
CA THR A 983 -10.31 -17.09 -45.48
C THR A 983 -11.59 -16.34 -45.12
N ASN A 984 -11.87 -15.97 -43.86
CA ASN A 984 -13.02 -15.11 -43.56
C ASN A 984 -12.94 -14.47 -42.17
N ASP A 985 -13.18 -13.15 -42.10
CA ASP A 985 -13.09 -12.32 -40.89
C ASP A 985 -14.39 -12.26 -40.07
N GLY A 986 -15.15 -13.36 -40.04
CA GLY A 986 -16.42 -13.47 -39.31
C GLY A 986 -16.40 -14.63 -38.32
N LEU A 987 -16.92 -14.40 -37.11
CA LEU A 987 -17.22 -15.42 -36.09
C LEU A 987 -17.88 -16.64 -36.75
N ILE A 988 -17.16 -17.77 -36.80
CA ILE A 988 -17.74 -19.04 -37.26
C ILE A 988 -18.67 -19.52 -36.13
N PRO A 989 -20.00 -19.61 -36.35
CA PRO A 989 -20.90 -20.22 -35.39
C PRO A 989 -20.61 -21.72 -35.35
N SER A 990 -19.75 -22.12 -34.42
CA SER A 990 -19.47 -23.53 -34.16
C SER A 990 -20.67 -24.11 -33.41
N LYS A 991 -21.54 -24.84 -34.11
CA LYS A 991 -22.66 -25.54 -33.48
C LYS A 991 -22.09 -26.71 -32.68
N VAL A 992 -22.17 -26.66 -31.35
CA VAL A 992 -21.78 -27.79 -30.49
C VAL A 992 -22.68 -28.98 -30.84
N GLY A 993 -22.15 -29.92 -31.64
CA GLY A 993 -22.92 -31.05 -32.17
C GLY A 993 -23.25 -32.10 -31.11
N LYS A 994 -22.43 -32.21 -30.06
CA LYS A 994 -22.63 -33.10 -28.92
C LYS A 994 -21.72 -32.65 -27.77
N MET A 995 -22.28 -32.44 -26.59
CA MET A 995 -21.52 -32.23 -25.36
C MET A 995 -21.60 -33.53 -24.57
N GLN A 996 -20.51 -34.27 -24.50
CA GLN A 996 -20.43 -35.46 -23.66
C GLN A 996 -19.84 -35.03 -22.32
N TYR A 997 -20.63 -35.11 -21.27
CA TYR A 997 -20.15 -34.96 -19.91
C TYR A 997 -20.07 -36.34 -19.27
N SER A 998 -18.96 -36.60 -18.59
CA SER A 998 -18.78 -37.78 -17.76
C SER A 998 -18.95 -37.34 -16.32
N LYS A 999 -19.98 -37.83 -15.64
CA LYS A 999 -20.15 -37.60 -14.21
C LYS A 999 -19.19 -38.55 -13.49
N TYR A 1000 -18.02 -38.06 -13.09
CA TYR A 1000 -17.12 -38.83 -12.24
C TYR A 1000 -17.71 -38.86 -10.83
N SER A 1001 -18.41 -39.94 -10.50
CA SER A 1001 -18.67 -40.29 -9.10
C SER A 1001 -17.37 -40.89 -8.56
N CYS A 1002 -16.54 -40.07 -7.90
CA CYS A 1002 -15.47 -40.62 -7.08
C CYS A 1002 -16.14 -41.31 -5.88
N PRO A 1003 -16.02 -42.65 -5.72
CA PRO A 1003 -16.51 -43.28 -4.52
C PRO A 1003 -15.64 -42.75 -3.37
N LEU A 1004 -16.26 -42.14 -2.37
CA LEU A 1004 -15.65 -41.95 -1.04
C LEU A 1004 -15.48 -43.35 -0.43
N LEU A 1005 -14.48 -44.09 -0.90
CA LEU A 1005 -14.06 -45.34 -0.32
C LEU A 1005 -13.12 -45.02 0.84
N LEU A 1006 -13.70 -45.08 2.04
CA LEU A 1006 -13.01 -45.43 3.28
C LEU A 1006 -12.06 -46.60 2.98
N LEU A 1007 -10.76 -46.36 2.76
CA LEU A 1007 -9.81 -47.45 2.55
C LEU A 1007 -8.45 -47.15 3.19
N GLN A 1008 -8.23 -47.94 4.24
CA GLN A 1008 -6.96 -48.32 4.81
C GLN A 1008 -5.94 -48.70 3.73
N LEU A 1009 -4.71 -48.20 3.91
CA LEU A 1009 -3.41 -48.83 3.61
C LEU A 1009 -3.42 -50.04 2.66
N LEU A 1010 -2.88 -49.88 1.44
CA LEU A 1010 -1.77 -50.65 0.84
C LEU A 1010 -1.55 -50.26 -0.65
N PRO A 1011 -0.31 -50.31 -1.18
CA PRO A 1011 0.02 -49.85 -2.53
C PRO A 1011 -0.21 -50.97 -3.55
N VAL A 1012 -0.85 -50.66 -4.68
CA VAL A 1012 -0.96 -51.58 -5.82
C VAL A 1012 -0.19 -50.99 -7.01
N ILE A 1013 0.96 -51.59 -7.26
CA ILE A 1013 1.73 -51.52 -8.51
C ILE A 1013 1.03 -52.42 -9.54
N TYR A 1014 0.80 -51.95 -10.76
CA TYR A 1014 0.69 -52.84 -11.93
C TYR A 1014 1.40 -52.25 -13.17
N PRO A 1015 2.09 -53.09 -13.99
CA PRO A 1015 2.90 -52.71 -15.13
C PRO A 1015 2.09 -52.69 -16.45
N PRO A 1016 2.68 -52.32 -17.61
CA PRO A 1016 1.91 -52.04 -18.82
C PRO A 1016 1.62 -53.32 -19.61
N THR A 1017 0.39 -53.49 -20.07
CA THR A 1017 0.07 -54.43 -21.16
C THR A 1017 -0.67 -53.70 -22.27
N THR A 1018 -0.06 -53.77 -23.44
CA THR A 1018 -0.61 -53.53 -24.76
C THR A 1018 -1.80 -54.43 -25.03
N GLU A 1019 -2.92 -53.89 -25.53
CA GLU A 1019 -3.66 -54.53 -26.61
C GLU A 1019 -4.62 -53.57 -27.33
N LYS A 1020 -4.64 -53.72 -28.66
CA LYS A 1020 -5.53 -53.07 -29.62
C LYS A 1020 -6.97 -53.54 -29.42
N ALA A 1021 -7.93 -52.63 -29.53
CA ALA A 1021 -9.21 -52.94 -30.16
C ALA A 1021 -9.86 -51.67 -30.73
N SER A 1022 -10.20 -51.78 -32.00
CA SER A 1022 -10.87 -50.84 -32.89
C SER A 1022 -12.34 -50.59 -32.56
N LEU A 1023 -12.75 -49.32 -32.44
CA LEU A 1023 -13.77 -48.60 -33.23
C LEU A 1023 -14.07 -47.23 -32.62
#